data_AF-A0A6A5UBN2-F1
#
_entry.id   AF-A0A6A5UBN2-F1
#
_cell.length_a   1.000
_cell.length_b   1.000
_cell.length_c   1.000
_cell.angle_alpha   90.00
_cell.angle_beta   90.00
_cell.angle_gamma   90.00
#
_symmetry.space_group_name_H-M   'P 1'
#
loop_
_entity.id
_entity.type
_entity.pdbx_description
1 polymer ?
#
loop_
_entity_poly.entity_id
_entity_poly.type
_entity_poly.pdbx_seq_one_letter_code
_entity_poly.pdbx_strand_id
1 'polypeptide(L)'
;MKGVSSLLATAASVQAQLFVYNLPAPVEDRAPLPTLVKRADFNEPCQRVSASWAAAASSATAASPLPSTVVPAEDAYKCLQTVPVDKDGDLKQLQELKQMLQFHSTLSYLKQGLKDNIEPVDVMGKLDEMAKKLNEGGFKSEYEFQLGIRQLFISTGDFHLRWKADILEPFTFGRAGAALTSLSKDGLAFPEVWLVSDVNRRKRSNMIESQISPIKSINGQDAVKYLQNISTQNQYHDPDARYNRLFINKPRLGAGYLTNNGPFWEDGLYDGPTTELEFKNGTKQALPNVATIERNFDFRGVESGESFFKKFCTGGPSMNEDVVSNSITTSRILSTLTSAAAKSTHTVSKREDRSSLSSKASSAAKSAIEMTPIRGTPTKTISRVSSIATTTRSTAVATATGASGLTGYPKAEFVSDSLAFSGYYLNDTGYDDVAVLAVPDFQPTTRKNIFLGLVQVQKLLRTFFAQTTEKKKNRLVIDLRGNGGGTIDMGFEFFRQLFPTIEPYGGARYRAHDAFKILSASLAAIDANQTVKAINKVVSQKVENDNFVWNNVLNANLSNFKSFDDYYGPYTLNDDTFTSIRRYNFSDHSGGHTTAPDFNLTGYAPVPAPPQPFKSENIVLLQDGSCGSTCAIFAELMREQGKVHTIFIGGRPQAGPAQGVGGSKGVQVLPMDNIQADMIKALERTLDVYGKETAEYMNNTAVGALAATTQLLKRSAHYNSENINGAVNSLNNYRQGDKTDTPLEFVYEAADCRIFDTFESFFDPAVLWKRAVDVKWGEAKCVEGSQGDKTAISVVDGKAFNKQPEGMPKKEPEAKGTPGTPKNAAGMGARVEWMAVVGAAVVFAAGLL
;
A
#
# COMPACT_ATOMS: atom_id res chain seq x y z
N MET A 1 22.66 52.66 6.30
CA MET A 1 22.59 51.38 7.05
C MET A 1 21.19 51.16 7.65
N LYS A 2 20.16 50.97 6.81
CA LYS A 2 18.79 50.60 7.24
C LYS A 2 18.15 49.52 6.35
N GLY A 3 18.91 48.89 5.45
CA GLY A 3 18.43 47.89 4.49
C GLY A 3 18.95 46.47 4.70
N VAL A 4 19.80 46.22 5.70
CA VAL A 4 20.42 44.90 5.93
C VAL A 4 19.80 44.16 7.12
N SER A 5 19.16 44.86 8.06
CA SER A 5 18.50 44.23 9.22
C SER A 5 17.15 43.58 8.90
N SER A 6 16.50 43.93 7.78
CA SER A 6 15.17 43.41 7.40
C SER A 6 15.23 42.06 6.67
N LEU A 7 16.37 41.73 6.02
CA LEU A 7 16.57 40.43 5.37
C LEU A 7 17.01 39.32 6.35
N LEU A 8 17.71 39.67 7.43
CA LEU A 8 18.10 38.70 8.46
C LEU A 8 16.94 38.33 9.40
N ALA A 9 16.00 39.26 9.64
CA ALA A 9 14.81 38.98 10.46
C ALA A 9 13.76 38.11 9.75
N THR A 10 13.71 38.14 8.41
CA THR A 10 12.77 37.34 7.60
C THR A 10 13.30 35.94 7.30
N ALA A 11 14.62 35.75 7.18
CA ALA A 11 15.21 34.42 7.12
C ALA A 11 15.12 33.66 8.46
N ALA A 12 15.31 34.36 9.59
CA ALA A 12 15.19 33.75 10.92
C ALA A 12 13.74 33.37 11.29
N SER A 13 12.73 34.11 10.83
CA SER A 13 11.32 33.79 11.12
C SER A 13 10.77 32.65 10.26
N VAL A 14 11.26 32.49 9.02
CA VAL A 14 10.88 31.37 8.14
C VAL A 14 11.57 30.06 8.57
N GLN A 15 12.82 30.12 9.06
CA GLN A 15 13.47 28.94 9.65
C GLN A 15 12.94 28.58 11.04
N ALA A 16 12.41 29.54 11.81
CA ALA A 16 11.72 29.24 13.07
C ALA A 16 10.32 28.62 12.85
N GLN A 17 9.58 29.02 11.80
CA GLN A 17 8.26 28.45 11.50
C GLN A 17 8.30 27.02 10.95
N LEU A 18 9.40 26.59 10.34
CA LEU A 18 9.59 25.21 9.87
C LEU A 18 10.05 24.23 10.97
N PHE A 19 10.48 24.73 12.13
CA PHE A 19 10.96 23.91 13.26
C PHE A 19 9.95 23.71 14.40
N VAL A 20 8.79 24.35 14.37
CA VAL A 20 7.80 24.30 15.47
C VAL A 20 6.72 23.23 15.28
N TYR A 21 6.59 22.61 14.10
CA TYR A 21 5.58 21.57 13.85
C TYR A 21 5.87 20.17 14.44
N ASN A 22 6.92 20.01 15.27
CA ASN A 22 7.30 18.71 15.86
C ASN A 22 7.66 18.77 17.36
N LEU A 23 6.89 19.55 18.12
CA LEU A 23 6.79 19.39 19.57
C LEU A 23 5.35 18.96 19.88
N PRO A 24 5.10 17.80 20.52
CA PRO A 24 3.91 17.72 21.34
C PRO A 24 4.04 18.86 22.36
N ALA A 25 3.03 19.71 22.45
CA ALA A 25 2.94 20.68 23.54
C ALA A 25 3.18 19.93 24.88
N PRO A 26 3.80 20.58 25.88
CA PRO A 26 3.77 20.07 27.24
C PRO A 26 2.32 19.65 27.57
N VAL A 27 2.17 18.54 28.26
CA VAL A 27 0.86 17.94 28.61
C VAL A 27 -0.05 18.94 29.36
N GLU A 28 0.49 20.07 29.80
CA GLU A 28 -0.18 21.12 30.56
C GLU A 28 -0.88 22.22 29.74
N ASP A 29 -0.73 22.27 28.40
CA ASP A 29 -1.30 23.37 27.57
C ASP A 29 -2.38 22.93 26.57
N ARG A 30 -3.05 21.80 26.84
CA ARG A 30 -4.34 21.52 26.21
C ARG A 30 -5.41 22.25 27.01
N ALA A 31 -6.24 23.05 26.33
CA ALA A 31 -7.47 23.58 26.91
C ALA A 31 -8.18 22.45 27.68
N PRO A 32 -8.66 22.69 28.92
CA PRO A 32 -9.36 21.67 29.69
C PRO A 32 -10.43 21.03 28.82
N LEU A 33 -10.51 19.70 28.82
CA LEU A 33 -11.67 18.99 28.28
C LEU A 33 -12.92 19.74 28.77
N PRO A 34 -13.88 20.08 27.88
CA PRO A 34 -15.11 20.74 28.28
C PRO A 34 -15.66 20.01 29.50
N THR A 35 -15.85 20.78 30.57
CA THR A 35 -15.84 20.32 31.97
C THR A 35 -16.54 18.97 32.14
N LEU A 36 -15.85 18.03 32.82
CA LEU A 36 -16.37 16.73 33.27
C LEU A 36 -17.79 16.82 33.86
N VAL A 37 -18.16 17.99 34.38
CA VAL A 37 -19.46 18.34 34.97
C VAL A 37 -20.64 18.22 33.99
N LYS A 38 -20.52 18.58 32.69
CA LYS A 38 -21.63 18.42 31.72
C LYS A 38 -21.75 17.00 31.14
N ARG A 39 -20.71 16.16 31.26
CA ARG A 39 -20.74 14.76 30.81
C ARG A 39 -21.43 13.83 31.80
N ALA A 40 -21.41 14.20 33.08
CA ALA A 40 -22.07 13.48 34.16
C ALA A 40 -23.61 13.52 34.07
N ASP A 41 -24.16 14.46 33.29
CA ASP A 41 -25.62 14.62 33.10
C ASP A 41 -26.21 13.67 32.02
N PHE A 42 -25.36 13.01 31.22
CA PHE A 42 -25.79 12.11 30.14
C PHE A 42 -25.54 10.64 30.48
N ASN A 43 -26.62 9.88 30.68
CA ASN A 43 -26.56 8.44 30.90
C ASN A 43 -26.19 7.66 29.62
N GLU A 44 -26.52 8.18 28.44
CA GLU A 44 -26.29 7.50 27.16
C GLU A 44 -24.86 7.78 26.61
N PRO A 45 -24.07 6.75 26.23
CA PRO A 45 -22.69 6.92 25.76
C PRO A 45 -22.49 7.75 24.47
N CYS A 46 -23.30 7.54 23.44
CA CYS A 46 -23.30 8.33 22.21
C CYS A 46 -23.60 9.81 22.46
N GLN A 47 -24.45 10.17 23.44
CA GLN A 47 -24.65 11.56 23.85
C GLN A 47 -23.37 12.18 24.42
N ARG A 48 -22.61 11.44 25.24
CA ARG A 48 -21.31 11.91 25.77
C ARG A 48 -20.29 12.15 24.66
N VAL A 49 -20.26 11.27 23.66
CA VAL A 49 -19.44 11.46 22.45
C VAL A 49 -19.90 12.70 21.69
N SER A 50 -21.20 12.83 21.40
CA SER A 50 -21.78 13.94 20.66
C SER A 50 -21.52 15.30 21.33
N ALA A 51 -21.66 15.36 22.65
CA ALA A 51 -21.34 16.55 23.44
C ALA A 51 -19.84 16.91 23.37
N SER A 52 -18.95 15.90 23.44
CA SER A 52 -17.50 16.10 23.31
C SER A 52 -17.13 16.60 21.92
N TRP A 53 -17.76 16.03 20.88
CA TRP A 53 -17.63 16.48 19.50
C TRP A 53 -18.12 17.92 19.31
N ALA A 54 -19.31 18.26 19.82
CA ALA A 54 -19.90 19.58 19.68
C ALA A 54 -19.07 20.67 20.36
N ALA A 55 -18.49 20.35 21.53
CA ALA A 55 -17.64 21.27 22.26
C ALA A 55 -16.26 21.47 21.60
N ALA A 56 -15.70 20.44 20.96
CA ALA A 56 -14.53 20.63 20.11
C ALA A 56 -14.89 21.47 18.87
N ALA A 57 -16.07 21.23 18.29
CA ALA A 57 -16.52 21.93 17.09
C ALA A 57 -16.80 23.43 17.31
N SER A 58 -17.31 23.81 18.48
CA SER A 58 -17.51 25.23 18.83
C SER A 58 -16.20 26.02 19.00
N SER A 59 -15.06 25.33 19.14
CA SER A 59 -13.73 25.95 19.23
C SER A 59 -13.05 26.11 17.86
N ALA A 60 -13.62 25.57 16.79
CA ALA A 60 -13.08 25.68 15.43
C ALA A 60 -13.32 27.07 14.83
N THR A 61 -12.33 27.60 14.11
CA THR A 61 -12.42 28.90 13.43
C THR A 61 -12.03 28.77 11.97
N ALA A 62 -12.35 29.76 11.13
CA ALA A 62 -11.92 29.77 9.73
C ALA A 62 -10.39 29.73 9.55
N ALA A 63 -9.62 30.16 10.56
CA ALA A 63 -8.16 30.12 10.59
C ALA A 63 -7.58 28.81 11.18
N SER A 64 -8.42 27.99 11.82
CA SER A 64 -8.07 26.69 12.40
C SER A 64 -9.24 25.72 12.19
N PRO A 65 -9.34 25.10 10.98
CA PRO A 65 -10.40 24.16 10.67
C PRO A 65 -10.35 22.96 11.64
N LEU A 66 -11.52 22.38 11.95
CA LEU A 66 -11.71 21.32 12.94
C LEU A 66 -10.50 20.38 13.04
N PRO A 67 -9.71 20.44 14.13
CA PRO A 67 -8.79 19.34 14.43
C PRO A 67 -9.63 18.07 14.60
N SER A 68 -9.05 16.91 14.29
CA SER A 68 -9.72 15.64 14.58
C SER A 68 -10.11 15.63 16.06
N THR A 69 -11.40 15.36 16.35
CA THR A 69 -11.88 15.46 17.72
C THR A 69 -11.47 14.22 18.48
N VAL A 70 -10.83 14.40 19.64
CA VAL A 70 -10.40 13.30 20.49
C VAL A 70 -11.38 13.13 21.65
N VAL A 71 -11.96 11.94 21.79
CA VAL A 71 -12.85 11.57 22.90
C VAL A 71 -12.24 10.41 23.71
N PRO A 72 -12.66 10.18 24.96
CA PRO A 72 -12.23 8.99 25.71
C PRO A 72 -12.59 7.72 24.95
N ALA A 73 -11.63 6.78 24.84
CA ALA A 73 -11.85 5.53 24.10
C ALA A 73 -13.04 4.73 24.64
N GLU A 74 -13.22 4.72 25.97
CA GLU A 74 -14.31 3.98 26.61
C GLU A 74 -15.70 4.51 26.22
N ASP A 75 -15.88 5.82 26.11
CA ASP A 75 -17.16 6.41 25.70
C ASP A 75 -17.51 6.05 24.25
N ALA A 76 -16.54 6.15 23.35
CA ALA A 76 -16.72 5.74 21.94
C ALA A 76 -17.03 4.24 21.83
N TYR A 77 -16.29 3.38 22.54
CA TYR A 77 -16.55 1.95 22.56
C TYR A 77 -17.95 1.64 23.11
N LYS A 78 -18.35 2.25 24.23
CA LYS A 78 -19.70 2.07 24.80
C LYS A 78 -20.80 2.55 23.85
N CYS A 79 -20.59 3.63 23.09
CA CYS A 79 -21.52 4.08 22.06
C CYS A 79 -21.66 3.04 20.94
N LEU A 80 -20.56 2.51 20.42
CA LEU A 80 -20.59 1.45 19.39
C LEU A 80 -21.34 0.20 19.86
N GLN A 81 -21.25 -0.13 21.16
CA GLN A 81 -21.95 -1.26 21.77
C GLN A 81 -23.47 -1.06 21.91
N THR A 82 -24.00 0.17 21.79
CA THR A 82 -25.46 0.42 21.81
C THR A 82 -26.09 0.38 20.42
N VAL A 83 -25.29 0.30 19.34
CA VAL A 83 -25.80 0.31 17.97
C VAL A 83 -26.55 -1.00 17.66
N PRO A 84 -27.84 -0.94 17.25
CA PRO A 84 -28.67 -2.12 17.04
C PRO A 84 -28.25 -2.90 15.78
N VAL A 85 -28.38 -4.23 15.84
CA VAL A 85 -28.07 -5.16 14.74
C VAL A 85 -29.09 -5.06 13.60
N ASP A 86 -28.64 -4.92 12.36
CA ASP A 86 -29.48 -4.95 11.14
C ASP A 86 -29.58 -6.37 10.58
N LYS A 87 -30.28 -7.26 11.28
CA LYS A 87 -30.31 -8.71 10.97
C LYS A 87 -30.54 -9.02 9.48
N ASP A 88 -31.55 -8.43 8.86
CA ASP A 88 -31.88 -8.75 7.46
C ASP A 88 -30.85 -8.16 6.49
N GLY A 89 -30.38 -6.94 6.76
CA GLY A 89 -29.30 -6.31 5.98
C GLY A 89 -27.99 -7.07 6.10
N ASP A 90 -27.63 -7.51 7.30
CA ASP A 90 -26.40 -8.23 7.59
C ASP A 90 -26.39 -9.63 6.96
N LEU A 91 -27.53 -10.34 6.95
CA LEU A 91 -27.65 -11.61 6.23
C LEU A 91 -27.43 -11.43 4.73
N LYS A 92 -28.02 -10.39 4.15
CA LYS A 92 -27.81 -10.05 2.74
C LYS A 92 -26.37 -9.62 2.47
N GLN A 93 -25.75 -8.86 3.37
CA GLN A 93 -24.34 -8.49 3.30
C GLN A 93 -23.44 -9.72 3.27
N LEU A 94 -23.65 -10.71 4.15
CA LEU A 94 -22.85 -11.94 4.17
C LEU A 94 -23.00 -12.74 2.86
N GLN A 95 -24.21 -12.81 2.32
CA GLN A 95 -24.46 -13.45 1.03
C GLN A 95 -23.68 -12.79 -0.10
N GLU A 96 -23.78 -11.46 -0.22
CA GLU A 96 -23.07 -10.68 -1.24
C GLU A 96 -21.55 -10.74 -1.04
N LEU A 97 -21.07 -10.72 0.21
CA LEU A 97 -19.65 -10.88 0.53
C LEU A 97 -19.11 -12.25 0.08
N LYS A 98 -19.86 -13.33 0.34
CA LYS A 98 -19.50 -14.69 -0.12
C LYS A 98 -19.40 -14.80 -1.64
N GLN A 99 -20.21 -14.01 -2.38
CA GLN A 99 -20.12 -13.95 -3.84
C GLN A 99 -18.84 -13.22 -4.28
N MET A 100 -18.52 -12.07 -3.69
CA MET A 100 -17.27 -11.34 -3.96
C MET A 100 -16.03 -12.18 -3.63
N LEU A 101 -16.08 -12.93 -2.53
CA LEU A 101 -14.98 -13.81 -2.11
C LEU A 101 -14.71 -14.96 -3.07
N GLN A 102 -15.59 -15.27 -4.03
CA GLN A 102 -15.27 -16.26 -5.07
C GLN A 102 -14.05 -15.87 -5.91
N PHE A 103 -13.74 -14.58 -6.01
CA PHE A 103 -12.54 -14.07 -6.67
C PHE A 103 -11.29 -14.18 -5.79
N HIS A 104 -11.41 -14.46 -4.50
CA HIS A 104 -10.25 -14.59 -3.63
C HIS A 104 -9.53 -15.91 -3.89
N SER A 105 -8.28 -15.81 -4.34
CA SER A 105 -7.57 -16.92 -4.96
C SER A 105 -6.91 -17.90 -3.99
N THR A 106 -6.86 -17.60 -2.69
CA THR A 106 -6.22 -18.44 -1.67
C THR A 106 -7.21 -19.18 -0.76
N LEU A 107 -8.52 -19.13 -1.03
CA LEU A 107 -9.56 -19.68 -0.15
C LEU A 107 -9.32 -21.13 0.29
N SER A 108 -8.94 -22.02 -0.63
CA SER A 108 -8.68 -23.42 -0.28
C SER A 108 -7.39 -23.63 0.50
N TYR A 109 -6.35 -22.82 0.23
CA TYR A 109 -5.06 -22.88 0.92
C TYR A 109 -5.16 -22.34 2.34
N LEU A 110 -5.98 -21.32 2.58
CA LEU A 110 -6.24 -20.78 3.92
C LEU A 110 -6.76 -21.85 4.89
N LYS A 111 -7.48 -22.86 4.41
CA LYS A 111 -7.96 -23.99 5.23
C LYS A 111 -6.84 -24.87 5.80
N GLN A 112 -5.62 -24.73 5.28
CA GLN A 112 -4.42 -25.44 5.75
C GLN A 112 -3.52 -24.54 6.59
N GLY A 113 -3.68 -23.23 6.48
CA GLY A 113 -2.80 -22.24 7.10
C GLY A 113 -1.39 -22.25 6.50
N LEU A 114 -0.48 -21.56 7.19
CA LEU A 114 0.95 -21.60 6.95
C LEU A 114 1.61 -21.93 8.28
N LYS A 115 2.24 -23.09 8.38
CA LYS A 115 2.81 -23.58 9.64
C LYS A 115 3.64 -22.49 10.37
N ASP A 116 3.40 -22.35 11.67
CA ASP A 116 4.04 -21.40 12.60
C ASP A 116 3.78 -19.90 12.30
N ASN A 117 3.06 -19.59 11.21
CA ASN A 117 2.88 -18.24 10.68
C ASN A 117 1.39 -17.83 10.64
N ILE A 118 0.53 -18.61 9.99
CA ILE A 118 -0.91 -18.38 9.81
C ILE A 118 -1.69 -19.63 10.20
N GLU A 119 -2.67 -19.47 11.09
CA GLU A 119 -3.53 -20.57 11.51
C GLU A 119 -4.53 -20.95 10.39
N PRO A 120 -4.90 -22.23 10.29
CA PRO A 120 -5.94 -22.68 9.36
C PRO A 120 -7.27 -21.92 9.57
N VAL A 121 -7.86 -21.41 8.49
CA VAL A 121 -9.15 -20.71 8.51
C VAL A 121 -10.01 -21.05 7.29
N ASP A 122 -11.24 -21.50 7.55
CA ASP A 122 -12.28 -21.63 6.53
C ASP A 122 -13.12 -20.36 6.47
N VAL A 123 -12.69 -19.39 5.65
CA VAL A 123 -13.35 -18.08 5.53
C VAL A 123 -14.84 -18.22 5.18
N MET A 124 -15.16 -19.07 4.20
CA MET A 124 -16.54 -19.26 3.74
C MET A 124 -17.39 -19.93 4.83
N GLY A 125 -16.85 -20.96 5.50
CA GLY A 125 -17.52 -21.63 6.62
C GLY A 125 -17.72 -20.71 7.82
N LYS A 126 -16.76 -19.83 8.13
CA LYS A 126 -16.89 -18.85 9.22
C LYS A 126 -17.97 -17.82 8.95
N LEU A 127 -18.15 -17.39 7.69
CA LEU A 127 -19.28 -16.53 7.32
C LEU A 127 -20.63 -17.25 7.47
N ASP A 128 -20.69 -18.55 7.21
CA ASP A 128 -21.90 -19.36 7.46
C ASP A 128 -22.21 -19.51 8.96
N GLU A 129 -21.18 -19.72 9.79
CA GLU A 129 -21.32 -19.70 11.24
C GLU A 129 -21.83 -18.35 11.75
N MET A 130 -21.32 -17.23 11.19
CA MET A 130 -21.79 -15.89 11.51
C MET A 130 -23.25 -15.68 11.11
N ALA A 131 -23.66 -16.11 9.92
CA ALA A 131 -25.06 -16.04 9.47
C ALA A 131 -26.00 -16.83 10.39
N LYS A 132 -25.55 -18.01 10.86
CA LYS A 132 -26.29 -18.80 11.86
C LYS A 132 -26.42 -18.07 13.20
N LYS A 133 -25.30 -17.58 13.75
CA LYS A 133 -25.28 -16.82 15.02
C LYS A 133 -26.17 -15.57 14.94
N LEU A 134 -26.16 -14.88 13.80
CA LEU A 134 -27.02 -13.73 13.54
C LEU A 134 -28.50 -14.10 13.52
N ASN A 135 -28.86 -15.22 12.90
CA ASN A 135 -30.24 -15.71 12.91
C ASN A 135 -30.76 -16.03 14.31
N GLU A 136 -29.89 -16.56 15.17
CA GLU A 136 -30.16 -16.92 16.56
C GLU A 136 -30.13 -15.71 17.52
N GLY A 137 -29.86 -14.49 17.02
CA GLY A 137 -29.77 -13.28 17.85
C GLY A 137 -28.53 -13.24 18.75
N GLY A 138 -27.44 -13.90 18.33
CA GLY A 138 -26.26 -14.09 19.16
C GLY A 138 -25.29 -12.89 19.21
N PHE A 139 -25.51 -11.82 18.46
CA PHE A 139 -24.69 -10.61 18.48
C PHE A 139 -25.35 -9.51 19.33
N LYS A 140 -24.57 -8.85 20.19
CA LYS A 140 -25.08 -7.82 21.11
C LYS A 140 -25.27 -6.46 20.44
N SER A 141 -24.48 -6.18 19.41
CA SER A 141 -24.47 -4.91 18.69
C SER A 141 -24.03 -5.11 17.25
N GLU A 142 -24.39 -4.17 16.39
CA GLU A 142 -23.90 -4.07 15.02
C GLU A 142 -22.37 -4.05 14.97
N TYR A 143 -21.75 -3.36 15.93
CA TYR A 143 -20.30 -3.28 16.05
C TYR A 143 -19.66 -4.64 16.28
N GLU A 144 -20.24 -5.48 17.15
CA GLU A 144 -19.73 -6.85 17.37
C GLU A 144 -19.78 -7.68 16.09
N PHE A 145 -20.89 -7.60 15.34
CA PHE A 145 -21.07 -8.31 14.08
C PHE A 145 -20.04 -7.88 13.03
N GLN A 146 -19.94 -6.58 12.75
CA GLN A 146 -19.05 -6.04 11.72
C GLN A 146 -17.57 -6.18 12.09
N LEU A 147 -17.22 -6.03 13.38
CA LEU A 147 -15.87 -6.31 13.87
C LEU A 147 -15.51 -7.79 13.69
N GLY A 148 -16.47 -8.71 13.84
CA GLY A 148 -16.28 -10.13 13.57
C GLY A 148 -15.81 -10.42 12.14
N ILE A 149 -16.38 -9.73 11.14
CA ILE A 149 -15.95 -9.85 9.74
C ILE A 149 -14.52 -9.35 9.57
N ARG A 150 -14.19 -8.19 10.16
CA ARG A 150 -12.82 -7.65 10.14
C ARG A 150 -11.83 -8.63 10.77
N GLN A 151 -12.17 -9.23 11.91
CA GLN A 151 -11.30 -10.21 12.59
C GLN A 151 -11.09 -11.48 11.77
N LEU A 152 -12.14 -11.96 11.10
CA LEU A 152 -12.01 -13.08 10.18
C LEU A 152 -11.00 -12.77 9.06
N PHE A 153 -11.09 -11.59 8.45
CA PHE A 153 -10.16 -11.22 7.38
C PHE A 153 -8.74 -11.00 7.91
N ILE A 154 -8.60 -10.43 9.11
CA ILE A 154 -7.30 -10.28 9.79
C ILE A 154 -6.63 -11.64 9.99
N SER A 155 -7.40 -12.65 10.40
CA SER A 155 -6.88 -13.99 10.70
C SER A 155 -6.25 -14.70 9.51
N THR A 156 -6.56 -14.28 8.28
CA THR A 156 -5.95 -14.83 7.06
C THR A 156 -4.49 -14.40 6.87
N GLY A 157 -4.08 -13.29 7.49
CA GLY A 157 -2.76 -12.69 7.28
C GLY A 157 -2.55 -12.04 5.91
N ASP A 158 -3.56 -12.04 5.04
CA ASP A 158 -3.48 -11.50 3.69
C ASP A 158 -4.04 -10.07 3.64
N PHE A 159 -3.17 -9.05 3.56
CA PHE A 159 -3.64 -7.66 3.47
C PHE A 159 -4.31 -7.30 2.13
N HIS A 160 -4.21 -8.15 1.09
CA HIS A 160 -5.01 -7.98 -0.13
C HIS A 160 -6.48 -8.36 0.11
N LEU A 161 -6.76 -9.23 1.08
CA LEU A 161 -8.10 -9.54 1.53
C LEU A 161 -8.52 -8.55 2.63
N ARG A 162 -9.31 -7.55 2.24
CA ARG A 162 -9.74 -6.50 3.16
C ARG A 162 -11.16 -6.08 2.88
N TRP A 163 -11.87 -5.75 3.96
CA TRP A 163 -13.15 -5.10 3.90
C TRP A 163 -13.37 -4.36 5.22
N LYS A 164 -13.62 -3.06 5.15
CA LYS A 164 -13.88 -2.23 6.33
C LYS A 164 -15.37 -1.85 6.32
N ALA A 165 -16.06 -2.12 7.42
CA ALA A 165 -17.45 -1.72 7.59
C ALA A 165 -17.58 -0.22 7.88
N ASP A 166 -18.72 0.34 7.49
CA ASP A 166 -19.12 1.73 7.75
C ASP A 166 -19.03 2.12 9.24
N ILE A 167 -19.50 1.26 10.15
CA ILE A 167 -19.47 1.47 11.60
C ILE A 167 -18.05 1.55 12.19
N LEU A 168 -17.03 1.06 11.47
CA LEU A 168 -15.63 1.07 11.91
C LEU A 168 -14.87 2.32 11.44
N GLU A 169 -15.50 3.26 10.73
CA GLU A 169 -14.89 4.51 10.28
C GLU A 169 -15.00 5.69 11.25
N PRO A 170 -16.12 5.92 11.96
CA PRO A 170 -16.28 7.12 12.76
C PRO A 170 -15.26 7.28 13.89
N PHE A 171 -14.66 6.17 14.36
CA PHE A 171 -13.69 6.16 15.43
C PHE A 171 -12.42 5.40 15.06
N THR A 172 -11.28 6.05 15.23
CA THR A 172 -9.96 5.41 15.21
C THR A 172 -9.44 5.36 16.64
N PHE A 173 -9.26 4.16 17.21
CA PHE A 173 -8.75 4.01 18.58
C PHE A 173 -7.22 4.07 18.60
N GLY A 174 -6.67 4.67 19.67
CA GLY A 174 -5.23 4.84 19.81
C GLY A 174 -4.79 5.26 21.21
N ARG A 175 -3.47 5.42 21.32
CA ARG A 175 -2.73 5.76 22.55
C ARG A 175 -2.01 7.09 22.32
N ALA A 176 -2.59 8.18 22.80
CA ALA A 176 -2.01 9.50 22.61
C ALA A 176 -0.62 9.59 23.27
N GLY A 177 0.43 9.82 22.49
CA GLY A 177 1.80 10.02 23.00
C GLY A 177 2.67 8.75 23.07
N ALA A 178 2.17 7.59 22.64
CA ALA A 178 2.82 6.28 22.86
C ALA A 178 3.56 5.66 21.65
N ALA A 179 4.11 6.44 20.72
CA ALA A 179 4.67 5.87 19.49
C ALA A 179 5.92 5.05 19.85
N LEU A 180 6.06 3.85 19.30
CA LEU A 180 7.13 2.92 19.68
C LEU A 180 8.19 2.77 18.60
N THR A 181 9.40 2.41 19.04
CA THR A 181 10.46 1.86 18.19
C THR A 181 11.18 0.72 18.92
N SER A 182 11.88 -0.14 18.16
CA SER A 182 12.62 -1.29 18.67
C SER A 182 14.08 -1.15 18.25
N LEU A 183 14.98 -0.98 19.20
CA LEU A 183 16.38 -0.60 18.94
C LEU A 183 17.36 -1.51 19.68
N SER A 184 18.34 -2.01 18.93
CA SER A 184 19.48 -2.78 19.43
C SER A 184 20.64 -1.85 19.77
N LYS A 185 21.49 -2.28 20.71
CA LYS A 185 22.71 -1.55 21.08
C LYS A 185 23.79 -1.60 19.98
N ASP A 186 23.80 -2.63 19.15
CA ASP A 186 24.89 -2.92 18.20
C ASP A 186 24.40 -3.56 16.88
N GLY A 187 23.08 -3.70 16.71
CA GLY A 187 22.46 -4.32 15.55
C GLY A 187 22.49 -5.86 15.56
N LEU A 188 23.00 -6.48 16.64
CA LEU A 188 23.09 -7.93 16.83
C LEU A 188 22.36 -8.39 18.08
N ALA A 189 22.56 -7.69 19.19
CA ALA A 189 21.88 -7.97 20.44
C ALA A 189 20.39 -7.73 20.28
N PHE A 190 19.59 -8.49 21.03
CA PHE A 190 18.14 -8.34 20.98
C PHE A 190 17.73 -6.90 21.28
N PRO A 191 16.86 -6.32 20.43
CA PRO A 191 16.45 -4.94 20.59
C PRO A 191 15.54 -4.78 21.80
N GLU A 192 15.56 -3.58 22.37
CA GLU A 192 14.64 -3.18 23.42
C GLU A 192 13.59 -2.23 22.85
N VAL A 193 12.42 -2.16 23.49
CA VAL A 193 11.30 -1.31 23.06
C VAL A 193 11.41 0.06 23.72
N TRP A 194 11.30 1.13 22.93
CA TRP A 194 11.43 2.51 23.39
C TRP A 194 10.26 3.35 22.94
N LEU A 195 9.90 4.36 23.75
CA LEU A 195 9.07 5.46 23.29
C LEU A 195 9.86 6.33 22.31
N VAL A 196 9.27 6.64 21.15
CA VAL A 196 9.87 7.52 20.15
C VAL A 196 10.12 8.93 20.71
N SER A 197 9.26 9.40 21.61
CA SER A 197 9.45 10.67 22.33
C SER A 197 10.77 10.67 23.13
N ASP A 198 11.10 9.57 23.80
CA ASP A 198 12.35 9.41 24.56
C ASP A 198 13.57 9.39 23.64
N VAL A 199 13.49 8.59 22.57
CA VAL A 199 14.55 8.50 21.56
C VAL A 199 14.82 9.86 20.93
N ASN A 200 13.77 10.64 20.61
CA ASN A 200 13.92 11.99 20.08
C ASN A 200 14.49 12.99 21.11
N ARG A 201 14.15 12.84 22.41
CA ARG A 201 14.73 13.67 23.48
C ARG A 201 16.23 13.44 23.62
N ARG A 202 16.71 12.21 23.48
CA ARG A 202 18.16 11.87 23.47
C ARG A 202 18.93 12.69 22.43
N LYS A 203 18.41 12.81 21.20
CA LYS A 203 19.08 13.54 20.10
C LYS A 203 19.20 15.05 20.36
N ARG A 204 18.28 15.65 21.12
CA ARG A 204 18.21 17.11 21.34
C ARG A 204 19.19 17.64 22.41
N SER A 205 20.13 16.84 22.90
CA SER A 205 21.26 17.24 23.77
C SER A 205 20.92 17.86 25.14
N ASN A 206 19.65 17.84 25.57
CA ASN A 206 19.23 18.35 26.89
C ASN A 206 18.94 17.24 27.92
N MET A 207 19.28 15.98 27.62
CA MET A 207 19.15 14.87 28.56
C MET A 207 20.32 13.88 28.48
N ILE A 208 20.79 13.40 29.63
CA ILE A 208 21.81 12.35 29.77
C ILE A 208 21.15 11.00 29.48
N GLU A 209 21.89 10.04 28.91
CA GLU A 209 21.44 8.67 28.58
C GLU A 209 20.75 7.95 29.76
N SER A 210 21.06 8.34 31.00
CA SER A 210 20.41 7.86 32.24
C SER A 210 18.95 8.32 32.43
N GLN A 211 18.44 9.23 31.59
CA GLN A 211 17.09 9.82 31.71
C GLN A 211 16.06 9.19 30.76
N ILE A 212 16.47 8.31 29.87
CA ILE A 212 15.57 7.49 29.05
C ILE A 212 15.71 6.03 29.46
N SER A 213 14.64 5.26 29.31
CA SER A 213 14.65 3.84 29.66
C SER A 213 13.78 3.06 28.69
N PRO A 214 14.14 1.81 28.34
CA PRO A 214 13.26 0.96 27.57
C PRO A 214 12.04 0.56 28.41
N ILE A 215 10.96 0.21 27.72
CA ILE A 215 9.71 -0.28 28.31
C ILE A 215 9.92 -1.72 28.77
N LYS A 216 9.60 -1.99 30.03
CA LYS A 216 9.66 -3.30 30.67
C LYS A 216 8.33 -4.05 30.52
N SER A 217 7.22 -3.40 30.83
CA SER A 217 5.88 -4.01 30.74
C SER A 217 4.82 -3.02 30.29
N ILE A 218 3.80 -3.55 29.62
CA ILE A 218 2.60 -2.85 29.17
C ILE A 218 1.39 -3.54 29.81
N ASN A 219 0.54 -2.79 30.51
CA ASN A 219 -0.63 -3.31 31.23
C ASN A 219 -0.29 -4.51 32.16
N GLY A 220 0.86 -4.42 32.84
CA GLY A 220 1.34 -5.48 33.75
C GLY A 220 1.93 -6.72 33.07
N GLN A 221 1.94 -6.79 31.74
CA GLN A 221 2.54 -7.89 30.96
C GLN A 221 3.89 -7.46 30.38
N ASP A 222 4.87 -8.37 30.31
CA ASP A 222 6.13 -8.14 29.60
C ASP A 222 5.89 -7.47 28.23
N ALA A 223 6.63 -6.39 27.96
CA ALA A 223 6.35 -5.52 26.82
C ALA A 223 6.46 -6.28 25.48
N VAL A 224 7.45 -7.15 25.33
CA VAL A 224 7.64 -7.94 24.11
C VAL A 224 6.47 -8.91 23.93
N LYS A 225 6.09 -9.64 24.99
CA LYS A 225 4.97 -10.58 24.94
C LYS A 225 3.64 -9.90 24.64
N TYR A 226 3.40 -8.74 25.25
CA TYR A 226 2.20 -7.94 24.98
C TYR A 226 2.17 -7.49 23.52
N LEU A 227 3.28 -6.95 23.00
CA LEU A 227 3.38 -6.51 21.61
C LEU A 227 3.23 -7.66 20.62
N GLN A 228 3.83 -8.82 20.89
CA GLN A 228 3.62 -10.01 20.05
C GLN A 228 2.14 -10.41 19.98
N ASN A 229 1.42 -10.37 21.10
CA ASN A 229 -0.01 -10.68 21.12
C ASN A 229 -0.82 -9.70 20.25
N ILE A 230 -0.64 -8.39 20.43
CA ILE A 230 -1.38 -7.40 19.62
C ILE A 230 -0.90 -7.38 18.16
N SER A 231 0.33 -7.84 17.87
CA SER A 231 0.84 -7.91 16.49
C SER A 231 -0.01 -8.83 15.61
N THR A 232 -0.68 -9.83 16.20
CA THR A 232 -1.60 -10.75 15.51
C THR A 232 -2.78 -10.05 14.85
N GLN A 233 -3.06 -8.80 15.23
CA GLN A 233 -4.09 -7.96 14.64
C GLN A 233 -3.67 -7.33 13.29
N ASN A 234 -2.46 -7.62 12.81
CA ASN A 234 -1.95 -7.15 11.53
C ASN A 234 -2.02 -8.26 10.47
N GLN A 235 -2.44 -7.87 9.26
CA GLN A 235 -2.56 -8.75 8.10
C GLN A 235 -1.22 -8.94 7.37
N TYR A 236 -0.28 -9.60 8.04
CA TYR A 236 0.97 -10.07 7.42
C TYR A 236 1.17 -11.54 7.76
N HIS A 237 1.64 -12.33 6.79
CA HIS A 237 1.89 -13.77 6.96
C HIS A 237 3.00 -14.04 7.98
N ASP A 238 4.04 -13.20 8.00
CA ASP A 238 5.20 -13.41 8.86
C ASP A 238 5.03 -12.76 10.25
N PRO A 239 5.26 -13.48 11.36
CA PRO A 239 5.19 -12.92 12.71
C PRO A 239 6.17 -11.77 12.99
N ASP A 240 7.36 -11.78 12.38
CA ASP A 240 8.34 -10.71 12.55
C ASP A 240 7.95 -9.44 11.77
N ALA A 241 7.34 -9.60 10.60
CA ALA A 241 6.71 -8.50 9.86
C ALA A 241 5.55 -7.87 10.65
N ARG A 242 4.66 -8.69 11.23
CA ARG A 242 3.58 -8.22 12.11
C ARG A 242 4.13 -7.45 13.32
N TYR A 243 5.22 -7.93 13.91
CA TYR A 243 5.88 -7.25 15.02
C TYR A 243 6.47 -5.91 14.58
N ASN A 244 7.22 -5.87 13.48
CA ASN A 244 7.78 -4.62 12.92
C ASN A 244 6.70 -3.59 12.59
N ARG A 245 5.54 -4.04 12.10
CA ARG A 245 4.41 -3.17 11.74
C ARG A 245 3.90 -2.33 12.91
N LEU A 246 4.05 -2.79 14.17
CA LEU A 246 3.62 -2.09 15.39
C LEU A 246 4.37 -0.78 15.64
N PHE A 247 5.57 -0.65 15.10
CA PHE A 247 6.47 0.47 15.36
C PHE A 247 6.39 1.56 14.28
N ILE A 248 6.98 2.71 14.57
CA ILE A 248 7.15 3.78 13.60
C ILE A 248 7.95 3.30 12.37
N ASN A 249 7.43 3.50 11.16
CA ASN A 249 8.14 3.16 9.93
C ASN A 249 8.77 4.42 9.32
N LYS A 250 10.07 4.61 9.58
CA LYS A 250 10.85 5.77 9.12
C LYS A 250 10.93 5.90 7.59
N PRO A 251 11.16 4.82 6.81
CA PRO A 251 11.14 4.92 5.36
C PRO A 251 9.85 5.52 4.79
N ARG A 252 8.69 5.08 5.26
CA ARG A 252 7.41 5.65 4.84
C ARG A 252 7.23 7.10 5.27
N LEU A 253 7.62 7.47 6.50
CA LEU A 253 7.61 8.89 6.91
C LEU A 253 8.51 9.76 6.03
N GLY A 254 9.71 9.26 5.68
CA GLY A 254 10.62 9.92 4.77
C GLY A 254 10.00 10.16 3.39
N ALA A 255 9.18 9.22 2.92
CA ALA A 255 8.45 9.27 1.64
C ALA A 255 7.18 10.15 1.66
N GLY A 256 7.00 11.01 2.68
CA GLY A 256 5.92 12.00 2.71
C GLY A 256 4.58 11.48 3.22
N TYR A 257 4.53 10.26 3.79
CA TYR A 257 3.35 9.80 4.52
C TYR A 257 3.16 10.66 5.79
N LEU A 258 1.99 11.30 5.92
CA LEU A 258 1.71 12.30 6.98
C LEU A 258 1.88 11.74 8.40
N THR A 259 1.49 10.48 8.63
CA THR A 259 1.71 9.76 9.89
C THR A 259 2.00 8.29 9.58
N ASN A 260 2.94 7.71 10.33
CA ASN A 260 3.18 6.25 10.31
C ASN A 260 3.85 5.79 11.60
N ASN A 261 3.20 6.08 12.73
CA ASN A 261 3.68 5.76 14.07
C ASN A 261 3.47 4.28 14.48
N GLY A 262 2.88 3.48 13.59
CA GLY A 262 2.52 2.08 13.83
C GLY A 262 1.17 1.88 14.53
N PRO A 263 0.50 0.71 14.40
CA PRO A 263 -0.82 0.43 14.98
C PRO A 263 -0.88 0.42 16.51
N PHE A 264 0.27 0.37 17.19
CA PHE A 264 0.28 0.58 18.64
C PHE A 264 -0.12 2.02 19.01
N TRP A 265 0.23 3.00 18.17
CA TRP A 265 -0.13 4.39 18.38
C TRP A 265 -1.58 4.69 18.00
N GLU A 266 -2.00 4.30 16.79
CA GLU A 266 -3.28 4.66 16.17
C GLU A 266 -3.66 3.60 15.14
N ASP A 267 -4.95 3.31 14.97
CA ASP A 267 -5.50 2.19 14.17
C ASP A 267 -5.52 0.84 14.93
N GLY A 268 -5.52 0.89 16.27
CA GLY A 268 -5.76 -0.26 17.13
C GLY A 268 -7.24 -0.53 17.37
N LEU A 269 -7.55 -1.69 17.96
CA LEU A 269 -8.86 -1.91 18.58
C LEU A 269 -8.94 -1.17 19.92
N TYR A 270 -10.15 -1.08 20.45
CA TYR A 270 -10.34 -0.67 21.83
C TYR A 270 -9.57 -1.62 22.78
N ASP A 271 -8.60 -1.07 23.49
CA ASP A 271 -7.73 -1.78 24.43
C ASP A 271 -7.87 -1.20 25.85
N GLY A 272 -9.12 -1.00 26.27
CA GLY A 272 -9.43 -0.39 27.57
C GLY A 272 -9.30 1.14 27.60
N PRO A 273 -9.63 1.76 28.76
CA PRO A 273 -9.61 3.21 28.92
C PRO A 273 -8.19 3.79 29.06
N THR A 274 -7.22 2.98 29.47
CA THR A 274 -5.84 3.42 29.77
C THR A 274 -4.82 2.36 29.37
N THR A 275 -3.63 2.79 28.95
CA THR A 275 -2.45 1.94 28.76
C THR A 275 -1.41 2.29 29.83
N GLU A 276 -1.00 1.30 30.62
CA GLU A 276 0.04 1.46 31.65
C GLU A 276 1.40 0.99 31.12
N LEU A 277 2.40 1.86 31.19
CA LEU A 277 3.78 1.58 30.82
C LEU A 277 4.64 1.55 32.10
N GLU A 278 5.41 0.48 32.29
CA GLU A 278 6.49 0.42 33.28
C GLU A 278 7.82 0.35 32.55
N PHE A 279 8.79 1.16 32.97
CA PHE A 279 10.12 1.25 32.37
C PHE A 279 11.15 0.47 33.19
N LYS A 280 12.25 0.05 32.56
CA LYS A 280 13.33 -0.69 33.26
C LYS A 280 14.00 0.10 34.38
N ASN A 281 13.98 1.44 34.35
CA ASN A 281 14.44 2.28 35.46
C ASN A 281 13.45 2.39 36.64
N GLY A 282 12.31 1.68 36.58
CA GLY A 282 11.30 1.63 37.63
C GLY A 282 10.22 2.72 37.56
N THR A 283 10.32 3.69 36.64
CA THR A 283 9.26 4.68 36.45
C THR A 283 8.04 4.05 35.79
N LYS A 284 6.87 4.66 36.01
CA LYS A 284 5.59 4.23 35.43
C LYS A 284 4.87 5.41 34.81
N GLN A 285 4.15 5.17 33.73
CA GLN A 285 3.32 6.15 33.04
C GLN A 285 1.99 5.52 32.63
N ALA A 286 0.88 6.08 33.10
CA ALA A 286 -0.45 5.73 32.63
C ALA A 286 -0.86 6.71 31.52
N LEU A 287 -1.26 6.18 30.37
CA LEU A 287 -1.70 6.95 29.21
C LEU A 287 -3.21 6.75 29.02
N PRO A 288 -4.02 7.81 28.92
CA PRO A 288 -5.41 7.66 28.52
C PRO A 288 -5.49 7.19 27.07
N ASN A 289 -6.24 6.11 26.84
CA ASN A 289 -6.57 5.68 25.49
C ASN A 289 -7.69 6.58 24.95
N VAL A 290 -7.62 6.88 23.67
CA VAL A 290 -8.53 7.81 23.02
C VAL A 290 -9.14 7.20 21.76
N ALA A 291 -10.30 7.73 21.38
CA ALA A 291 -10.87 7.55 20.06
C ALA A 291 -10.82 8.89 19.33
N THR A 292 -10.18 8.90 18.16
CA THR A 292 -10.17 10.02 17.25
C THR A 292 -11.40 9.93 16.35
N ILE A 293 -12.18 11.01 16.29
CA ILE A 293 -13.28 11.18 15.34
C ILE A 293 -12.73 11.82 14.07
N GLU A 294 -12.85 11.12 12.95
CA GLU A 294 -12.39 11.60 11.65
C GLU A 294 -13.21 12.82 11.19
N ARG A 295 -12.56 13.75 10.49
CA ARG A 295 -13.11 15.10 10.19
C ARG A 295 -14.41 15.09 9.39
N ASN A 296 -14.66 14.03 8.63
CA ASN A 296 -15.84 13.84 7.80
C ASN A 296 -17.06 13.35 8.59
N PHE A 297 -16.93 13.02 9.88
CA PHE A 297 -18.06 12.56 10.70
C PHE A 297 -18.60 13.67 11.60
N ASP A 298 -19.85 14.03 11.35
CA ASP A 298 -20.61 14.99 12.13
C ASP A 298 -21.46 14.27 13.18
N PHE A 299 -21.19 14.47 14.47
CA PHE A 299 -21.93 13.81 15.56
C PHE A 299 -23.14 14.59 16.07
N ARG A 300 -23.54 15.71 15.45
CA ARG A 300 -24.80 16.41 15.82
C ARG A 300 -26.00 15.48 15.68
N GLY A 301 -26.85 15.42 16.71
CA GLY A 301 -28.05 14.57 16.72
C GLY A 301 -27.77 13.06 16.84
N VAL A 302 -26.53 12.66 17.14
CA VAL A 302 -26.18 11.27 17.50
C VAL A 302 -26.37 11.13 19.01
N GLU A 303 -27.56 10.73 19.43
CA GLU A 303 -28.00 10.70 20.83
C GLU A 303 -28.24 9.28 21.37
N SER A 304 -28.06 8.26 20.52
CA SER A 304 -28.25 6.84 20.85
C SER A 304 -27.59 5.96 19.80
N GLY A 305 -27.49 4.65 20.06
CA GLY A 305 -27.07 3.68 19.06
C GLY A 305 -27.95 3.65 17.81
N GLU A 306 -29.27 3.83 17.93
CA GLU A 306 -30.19 3.89 16.79
C GLU A 306 -29.96 5.13 15.91
N SER A 307 -29.71 6.28 16.54
CA SER A 307 -29.40 7.50 15.79
C SER A 307 -28.01 7.44 15.16
N PHE A 308 -27.04 6.79 15.81
CA PHE A 308 -25.75 6.44 15.22
C PHE A 308 -25.95 5.57 13.97
N PHE A 309 -26.72 4.47 14.07
CA PHE A 309 -26.99 3.57 12.95
C PHE A 309 -27.58 4.33 11.77
N LYS A 310 -28.63 5.14 12.01
CA LYS A 310 -29.29 5.93 10.97
C LYS A 310 -28.36 6.93 10.29
N LYS A 311 -27.41 7.49 11.04
CA LYS A 311 -26.51 8.53 10.52
C LYS A 311 -25.29 7.98 9.79
N PHE A 312 -24.72 6.89 10.28
CA PHE A 312 -23.41 6.40 9.81
C PHE A 312 -23.43 5.00 9.21
N CYS A 313 -24.50 4.21 9.40
CA CYS A 313 -24.61 2.84 8.90
C CYS A 313 -25.54 2.72 7.68
N THR A 314 -25.61 3.79 6.87
CA THR A 314 -26.58 3.92 5.77
C THR A 314 -25.93 4.08 4.38
N GLY A 315 -24.60 3.98 4.28
CA GLY A 315 -23.82 4.24 3.06
C GLY A 315 -22.94 5.49 3.18
N GLY A 316 -22.00 5.66 2.25
CA GLY A 316 -21.07 6.80 2.26
C GLY A 316 -21.77 8.17 2.26
N PRO A 317 -21.16 9.23 2.83
CA PRO A 317 -21.75 10.57 3.02
C PRO A 317 -22.12 11.33 1.72
N SER A 318 -21.95 10.68 0.56
CA SER A 318 -22.27 11.17 -0.79
C SER A 318 -23.15 10.20 -1.59
N MET A 319 -23.83 9.25 -0.93
CA MET A 319 -24.91 8.48 -1.55
C MET A 319 -26.17 9.34 -1.84
N ASN A 320 -26.03 10.67 -1.86
CA ASN A 320 -27.03 11.59 -2.41
C ASN A 320 -26.86 11.62 -3.94
N GLU A 321 -27.88 11.09 -4.62
CA GLU A 321 -28.23 11.21 -6.05
C GLU A 321 -27.29 10.61 -7.11
N ASP A 322 -25.96 10.62 -6.96
CA ASP A 322 -25.07 10.22 -8.09
C ASP A 322 -24.76 8.72 -8.19
N VAL A 323 -24.63 7.98 -7.09
CA VAL A 323 -24.53 6.49 -7.14
C VAL A 323 -25.90 5.86 -7.41
N VAL A 324 -26.96 6.59 -7.09
CA VAL A 324 -28.31 6.29 -7.58
C VAL A 324 -28.27 6.26 -9.11
N SER A 325 -27.37 6.95 -9.83
CA SER A 325 -27.27 6.85 -11.29
C SER A 325 -26.80 5.46 -11.80
N ASN A 326 -25.83 4.79 -11.15
CA ASN A 326 -25.40 3.43 -11.51
C ASN A 326 -26.40 2.36 -11.05
N SER A 327 -27.04 2.59 -9.90
CA SER A 327 -28.21 1.81 -9.48
C SER A 327 -29.42 2.06 -10.39
N ILE A 328 -29.57 3.25 -10.96
CA ILE A 328 -30.55 3.61 -12.00
C ILE A 328 -30.15 2.98 -13.33
N THR A 329 -28.88 2.83 -13.69
CA THR A 329 -28.45 2.11 -14.90
C THR A 329 -28.74 0.62 -14.73
N THR A 330 -28.40 0.03 -13.59
CA THR A 330 -28.74 -1.35 -13.24
C THR A 330 -30.25 -1.55 -13.17
N SER A 331 -31.00 -0.62 -12.58
CA SER A 331 -32.47 -0.61 -12.53
C SER A 331 -33.11 -0.28 -13.88
N ARG A 332 -32.45 0.48 -14.78
CA ARG A 332 -32.86 0.72 -16.18
C ARG A 332 -32.63 -0.51 -17.03
N ILE A 333 -31.53 -1.23 -16.81
CA ILE A 333 -31.27 -2.54 -17.43
C ILE A 333 -32.30 -3.54 -16.89
N LEU A 334 -32.41 -3.75 -15.57
CA LEU A 334 -33.43 -4.63 -15.00
C LEU A 334 -34.86 -4.23 -15.38
N SER A 335 -35.19 -2.93 -15.49
CA SER A 335 -36.51 -2.47 -15.93
C SER A 335 -36.75 -2.61 -17.44
N THR A 336 -35.73 -2.46 -18.30
CA THR A 336 -35.83 -2.77 -19.74
C THR A 336 -35.92 -4.27 -19.99
N LEU A 337 -35.24 -5.09 -19.18
CA LEU A 337 -35.37 -6.55 -19.19
C LEU A 337 -36.79 -6.98 -18.74
N THR A 338 -37.27 -6.51 -17.58
CA THR A 338 -38.61 -6.86 -17.06
C THR A 338 -39.79 -6.29 -17.87
N SER A 339 -39.70 -5.07 -18.42
CA SER A 339 -40.81 -4.44 -19.18
C SER A 339 -41.12 -5.11 -20.51
N ALA A 340 -40.17 -5.84 -21.11
CA ALA A 340 -40.41 -6.58 -22.35
C ALA A 340 -40.78 -8.06 -22.13
N ALA A 341 -40.48 -8.63 -20.96
CA ALA A 341 -41.05 -9.92 -20.54
C ALA A 341 -42.58 -9.82 -20.35
N ALA A 342 -43.07 -8.70 -19.81
CA ALA A 342 -44.51 -8.43 -19.68
C ALA A 342 -45.23 -8.24 -21.04
N LYS A 343 -44.50 -7.94 -22.12
CA LYS A 343 -45.07 -7.86 -23.48
C LYS A 343 -45.07 -9.22 -24.21
N SER A 344 -44.37 -10.23 -23.70
CA SER A 344 -44.32 -11.58 -24.30
C SER A 344 -45.35 -12.56 -23.71
N THR A 345 -46.03 -12.21 -22.61
CA THR A 345 -47.00 -13.10 -21.94
C THR A 345 -48.47 -12.79 -22.22
N HIS A 346 -48.78 -11.85 -23.12
CA HIS A 346 -50.15 -11.65 -23.62
C HIS A 346 -50.24 -11.92 -25.12
N THR A 347 -50.26 -13.19 -25.51
CA THR A 347 -51.14 -13.72 -26.58
C THR A 347 -51.03 -15.24 -26.70
N VAL A 348 -51.82 -15.96 -25.90
CA VAL A 348 -52.34 -17.27 -26.29
C VAL A 348 -53.84 -17.27 -26.02
N SER A 349 -54.64 -16.99 -27.04
CA SER A 349 -55.98 -17.56 -27.19
C SER A 349 -56.58 -17.27 -28.57
N LYS A 350 -56.84 -18.38 -29.25
CA LYS A 350 -57.92 -18.68 -30.22
C LYS A 350 -57.98 -17.95 -31.56
N ARG A 351 -57.76 -18.80 -32.55
CA ARG A 351 -58.06 -18.71 -33.98
C ARG A 351 -59.56 -19.00 -34.19
N GLU A 352 -60.26 -18.15 -34.92
CA GLU A 352 -61.49 -18.51 -35.68
C GLU A 352 -61.79 -17.44 -36.77
N ASP A 353 -62.41 -17.92 -37.85
CA ASP A 353 -62.53 -17.34 -39.20
C ASP A 353 -63.48 -16.14 -39.37
N ARG A 354 -63.18 -15.22 -40.32
CA ARG A 354 -63.95 -14.91 -41.56
C ARG A 354 -63.70 -13.50 -42.16
N SER A 355 -63.26 -13.50 -43.42
CA SER A 355 -63.64 -12.69 -44.60
C SER A 355 -64.16 -11.22 -44.52
N SER A 356 -63.50 -10.38 -45.34
CA SER A 356 -64.04 -9.48 -46.41
C SER A 356 -63.97 -7.94 -46.26
N LEU A 357 -63.47 -7.29 -47.35
CA LEU A 357 -63.77 -5.94 -47.92
C LEU A 357 -63.43 -4.69 -47.07
N SER A 358 -62.99 -3.51 -47.55
CA SER A 358 -62.60 -2.96 -48.85
C SER A 358 -61.86 -1.61 -48.62
N SER A 359 -61.28 -1.07 -49.70
CA SER A 359 -60.61 0.22 -49.94
C SER A 359 -61.23 1.52 -49.38
N LYS A 360 -60.38 2.52 -49.06
CA LYS A 360 -60.44 3.91 -49.59
C LYS A 360 -59.25 4.80 -49.16
N ALA A 361 -58.70 5.56 -50.11
CA ALA A 361 -57.82 6.74 -49.98
C ALA A 361 -58.63 7.99 -49.50
N SER A 362 -58.13 9.18 -49.15
CA SER A 362 -56.94 9.96 -49.53
C SER A 362 -56.71 11.22 -48.63
N SER A 363 -55.49 11.79 -48.68
CA SER A 363 -55.09 13.24 -48.71
C SER A 363 -55.55 14.22 -47.59
N ALA A 364 -54.86 15.28 -47.15
CA ALA A 364 -53.61 16.04 -47.39
C ALA A 364 -53.46 17.01 -46.17
N ALA A 365 -52.32 17.65 -45.82
CA ALA A 365 -51.62 18.69 -46.58
C ALA A 365 -50.25 19.08 -45.97
N LYS A 366 -49.38 19.55 -46.87
CA LYS A 366 -48.05 20.15 -46.68
C LYS A 366 -48.14 21.66 -46.44
N SER A 367 -47.09 22.27 -45.89
CA SER A 367 -46.55 23.52 -46.43
C SER A 367 -45.04 23.61 -46.25
N ALA A 368 -44.36 24.14 -47.26
CA ALA A 368 -42.92 24.35 -47.42
C ALA A 368 -42.64 25.86 -47.51
N ILE A 369 -41.35 26.29 -47.48
CA ILE A 369 -40.79 27.37 -48.32
C ILE A 369 -39.23 27.37 -48.22
N GLU A 370 -38.61 27.67 -49.36
CA GLU A 370 -37.20 27.65 -49.80
C GLU A 370 -36.31 28.86 -49.40
N MET A 371 -35.00 28.71 -49.71
CA MET A 371 -33.83 29.61 -49.56
C MET A 371 -33.76 30.80 -50.57
N THR A 372 -33.18 31.98 -50.28
CA THR A 372 -31.78 32.48 -50.54
C THR A 372 -31.79 34.07 -50.61
N PRO A 373 -30.69 34.88 -50.82
CA PRO A 373 -29.44 35.09 -50.04
C PRO A 373 -28.88 36.59 -49.93
N ILE A 374 -27.75 36.77 -49.17
CA ILE A 374 -26.61 37.78 -49.17
C ILE A 374 -26.76 39.26 -48.69
N ARG A 375 -25.99 39.69 -47.63
CA ARG A 375 -24.70 40.50 -47.64
C ARG A 375 -24.43 41.26 -46.31
N GLY A 376 -23.18 41.26 -45.80
CA GLY A 376 -22.61 42.37 -45.01
C GLY A 376 -21.80 42.08 -43.73
N THR A 377 -20.48 41.87 -43.88
CA THR A 377 -19.32 41.85 -42.93
C THR A 377 -19.09 43.17 -42.13
N PRO A 378 -18.20 43.29 -41.09
CA PRO A 378 -16.85 42.67 -41.04
C PRO A 378 -16.22 42.20 -39.70
N THR A 379 -15.27 41.29 -39.90
CA THR A 379 -14.28 40.69 -38.99
C THR A 379 -12.98 41.51 -38.98
N LYS A 380 -12.25 41.51 -37.86
CA LYS A 380 -10.82 41.89 -37.81
C LYS A 380 -9.96 40.65 -37.52
N THR A 381 -9.07 40.34 -38.45
CA THR A 381 -8.03 39.31 -38.40
C THR A 381 -6.68 40.00 -38.23
N ILE A 382 -5.76 39.45 -37.43
CA ILE A 382 -4.32 39.67 -37.63
C ILE A 382 -3.63 38.31 -37.63
N SER A 383 -3.09 37.98 -38.80
CA SER A 383 -2.23 36.83 -39.13
C SER A 383 -0.87 36.93 -38.45
N ARG A 384 -0.21 35.79 -38.22
CA ARG A 384 1.25 35.76 -38.08
C ARG A 384 1.90 34.71 -38.99
N VAL A 385 2.83 35.25 -39.76
CA VAL A 385 3.64 34.73 -40.87
C VAL A 385 4.65 33.65 -40.44
N SER A 386 4.85 32.66 -41.31
CA SER A 386 6.03 31.79 -41.33
C SER A 386 7.29 32.60 -41.64
N SER A 387 8.30 32.50 -40.78
CA SER A 387 9.67 32.89 -41.13
C SER A 387 10.65 31.85 -40.61
N ILE A 388 11.45 31.34 -41.54
CA ILE A 388 12.63 30.51 -41.33
C ILE A 388 13.71 31.41 -40.73
N ALA A 389 14.22 31.07 -39.55
CA ALA A 389 15.45 31.62 -39.00
C ALA A 389 16.25 30.49 -38.35
N THR A 390 17.39 30.21 -38.97
CA THR A 390 18.45 29.32 -38.52
C THR A 390 19.04 29.87 -37.22
N THR A 391 18.91 29.13 -36.11
CA THR A 391 19.63 29.47 -34.87
C THR A 391 20.31 28.23 -34.31
N THR A 392 21.62 28.34 -34.25
CA THR A 392 22.63 27.38 -33.81
C THR A 392 22.34 26.74 -32.45
N ARG A 393 22.59 25.42 -32.39
CA ARG A 393 22.80 24.59 -31.19
C ARG A 393 23.62 25.35 -30.14
N SER A 394 23.04 25.57 -28.97
CA SER A 394 23.79 25.81 -27.73
C SER A 394 23.30 24.78 -26.71
N THR A 395 24.22 23.91 -26.30
CA THR A 395 24.09 22.92 -25.24
C THR A 395 23.94 23.64 -23.89
N ALA A 396 22.72 23.87 -23.45
CA ALA A 396 22.44 24.29 -22.08
C ALA A 396 22.20 23.04 -21.22
N VAL A 397 23.22 22.68 -20.46
CA VAL A 397 23.14 21.72 -19.34
C VAL A 397 22.06 22.22 -18.39
N ALA A 398 20.95 21.49 -18.28
CA ALA A 398 19.92 21.77 -17.28
C ALA A 398 20.50 21.45 -15.89
N THR A 399 20.93 22.49 -15.19
CA THR A 399 21.33 22.44 -13.79
C THR A 399 20.13 21.97 -12.94
N ALA A 400 20.31 20.85 -12.25
CA ALA A 400 19.34 20.29 -11.32
C ALA A 400 18.96 21.31 -10.23
N THR A 401 17.70 21.74 -10.23
CA THR A 401 17.08 22.37 -9.05
C THR A 401 17.00 21.31 -7.96
N GLY A 402 17.69 21.54 -6.83
CA GLY A 402 17.76 20.60 -5.72
C GLY A 402 16.37 20.22 -5.21
N ALA A 403 15.94 19.00 -5.49
CA ALA A 403 14.73 18.43 -4.92
C ALA A 403 14.94 18.21 -3.41
N SER A 404 13.98 18.63 -2.59
CA SER A 404 13.95 18.26 -1.18
C SER A 404 13.84 16.73 -1.10
N GLY A 405 14.88 16.07 -0.58
CA GLY A 405 14.91 14.61 -0.45
C GLY A 405 14.01 14.08 0.67
N LEU A 406 13.98 12.76 0.81
CA LEU A 406 13.26 12.09 1.90
C LEU A 406 13.74 12.67 3.25
N THR A 407 12.79 12.95 4.14
CA THR A 407 13.12 13.56 5.44
C THR A 407 13.96 12.59 6.29
N GLY A 408 15.10 13.05 6.78
CA GLY A 408 16.03 12.24 7.57
C GLY A 408 16.98 11.36 6.75
N TYR A 409 16.97 11.48 5.42
CA TYR A 409 17.90 10.78 4.54
C TYR A 409 19.09 11.68 4.18
N PRO A 410 20.23 11.10 3.76
CA PRO A 410 21.35 11.88 3.21
C PRO A 410 20.95 12.63 1.94
N LYS A 411 21.83 13.47 1.41
CA LYS A 411 21.60 14.17 0.15
C LYS A 411 21.47 13.15 -0.98
N ALA A 412 20.33 13.19 -1.69
CA ALA A 412 20.05 12.31 -2.81
C ALA A 412 20.70 12.82 -4.11
N GLU A 413 21.08 11.87 -4.97
CA GLU A 413 21.49 12.11 -6.35
C GLU A 413 20.28 12.32 -7.27
N PHE A 414 19.18 11.62 -6.98
CA PHE A 414 17.87 11.89 -7.56
C PHE A 414 16.75 11.50 -6.59
N VAL A 415 15.58 12.11 -6.78
CA VAL A 415 14.33 11.77 -6.06
C VAL A 415 13.18 11.90 -7.05
N SER A 416 12.25 10.94 -7.07
CA SER A 416 11.01 11.04 -7.85
C SER A 416 10.02 12.03 -7.24
N ASP A 417 9.06 12.54 -8.02
CA ASP A 417 8.11 13.58 -7.56
C ASP A 417 7.27 13.13 -6.34
N SER A 418 7.03 11.83 -6.25
CA SER A 418 6.23 11.19 -5.19
C SER A 418 7.08 10.60 -4.07
N LEU A 419 8.40 10.80 -4.10
CA LEU A 419 9.35 10.23 -3.13
C LEU A 419 9.40 8.68 -3.11
N ALA A 420 8.74 8.03 -4.08
CA ALA A 420 8.67 6.57 -4.22
C ALA A 420 10.04 5.94 -4.55
N PHE A 421 10.91 6.68 -5.25
CA PHE A 421 12.26 6.24 -5.62
C PHE A 421 13.26 7.36 -5.36
N SER A 422 14.38 7.01 -4.74
CA SER A 422 15.49 7.93 -4.52
C SER A 422 16.83 7.19 -4.58
N GLY A 423 17.82 7.84 -5.19
CA GLY A 423 19.16 7.30 -5.36
C GLY A 423 20.21 8.08 -4.59
N TYR A 424 21.19 7.37 -4.05
CA TYR A 424 22.25 7.92 -3.21
C TYR A 424 23.60 7.30 -3.54
N TYR A 425 24.67 8.05 -3.27
CA TYR A 425 26.03 7.53 -3.22
C TYR A 425 26.57 7.67 -1.80
N LEU A 426 27.18 6.61 -1.29
CA LEU A 426 27.96 6.71 -0.05
C LEU A 426 29.32 7.31 -0.39
N ASN A 427 29.80 8.20 0.48
CA ASN A 427 31.03 8.98 0.29
C ASN A 427 32.00 8.86 1.48
N ASP A 428 31.64 8.09 2.50
CA ASP A 428 32.55 7.80 3.62
C ASP A 428 33.67 6.83 3.17
N THR A 429 34.82 6.93 3.83
CA THR A 429 35.97 6.06 3.58
C THR A 429 35.57 4.59 3.64
N GLY A 430 35.86 3.81 2.59
CA GLY A 430 35.51 2.39 2.50
C GLY A 430 34.11 2.08 1.95
N TYR A 431 33.36 3.10 1.53
CA TYR A 431 32.02 3.00 0.95
C TYR A 431 31.86 3.77 -0.37
N ASP A 432 32.95 4.31 -0.89
CA ASP A 432 33.00 5.14 -2.10
C ASP A 432 32.62 4.41 -3.39
N ASP A 433 32.55 3.08 -3.37
CA ASP A 433 32.04 2.26 -4.47
C ASP A 433 30.58 1.80 -4.29
N VAL A 434 29.86 2.34 -3.31
CA VAL A 434 28.48 1.95 -3.00
C VAL A 434 27.47 2.96 -3.54
N ALA A 435 26.49 2.47 -4.28
CA ALA A 435 25.25 3.14 -4.61
C ALA A 435 24.09 2.55 -3.79
N VAL A 436 23.09 3.38 -3.48
CA VAL A 436 21.89 2.96 -2.76
C VAL A 436 20.65 3.44 -3.49
N LEU A 437 19.64 2.58 -3.59
CA LEU A 437 18.28 2.95 -3.98
C LEU A 437 17.35 2.73 -2.80
N ALA A 438 16.68 3.78 -2.32
CA ALA A 438 15.60 3.65 -1.36
C ALA A 438 14.26 3.69 -2.11
N VAL A 439 13.49 2.61 -1.96
CA VAL A 439 12.23 2.37 -2.66
C VAL A 439 11.16 1.97 -1.65
N PRO A 440 10.58 2.93 -0.91
CA PRO A 440 9.52 2.67 0.06
C PRO A 440 8.13 2.46 -0.58
N ASP A 441 7.99 2.62 -1.89
CA ASP A 441 6.70 2.50 -2.61
C ASP A 441 6.93 2.16 -4.10
N PHE A 442 6.12 1.28 -4.68
CA PHE A 442 6.13 0.95 -6.12
C PHE A 442 5.02 1.67 -6.93
N GLN A 443 4.34 2.67 -6.36
CA GLN A 443 3.33 3.47 -7.04
C GLN A 443 3.80 4.91 -7.26
N PRO A 444 4.80 5.14 -8.12
CA PRO A 444 5.24 6.49 -8.40
C PRO A 444 4.12 7.29 -9.07
N THR A 445 3.93 8.53 -8.63
CA THR A 445 3.03 9.48 -9.27
C THR A 445 3.74 10.80 -9.55
N THR A 446 3.34 11.45 -10.63
CA THR A 446 3.69 12.85 -10.96
C THR A 446 2.39 13.62 -11.12
N ARG A 447 2.20 14.71 -10.38
CA ARG A 447 0.93 15.48 -10.37
C ARG A 447 -0.29 14.57 -10.12
N LYS A 448 -0.15 13.60 -9.21
CA LYS A 448 -1.14 12.54 -8.90
C LYS A 448 -1.48 11.58 -10.04
N ASN A 449 -0.76 11.64 -11.17
CA ASN A 449 -0.93 10.72 -12.28
C ASN A 449 0.11 9.60 -12.20
N ILE A 450 -0.37 8.35 -12.21
CA ILE A 450 0.46 7.15 -12.05
C ILE A 450 1.31 6.91 -13.30
N PHE A 451 0.75 7.02 -14.51
CA PHE A 451 1.47 6.81 -15.77
C PHE A 451 2.63 7.80 -15.98
N LEU A 452 2.41 9.08 -15.67
CA LEU A 452 3.48 10.08 -15.69
C LEU A 452 4.58 9.75 -14.68
N GLY A 453 4.21 9.23 -13.51
CA GLY A 453 5.15 8.78 -12.48
C GLY A 453 5.98 7.57 -12.92
N LEU A 454 5.36 6.57 -13.56
CA LEU A 454 6.06 5.40 -14.12
C LEU A 454 7.11 5.84 -15.15
N VAL A 455 6.72 6.68 -16.10
CA VAL A 455 7.64 7.21 -17.13
C VAL A 455 8.75 8.06 -16.50
N GLN A 456 8.45 8.83 -15.46
CA GLN A 456 9.46 9.59 -14.73
C GLN A 456 10.51 8.67 -14.10
N VAL A 457 10.06 7.68 -13.31
CA VAL A 457 10.95 6.75 -12.60
C VAL A 457 11.75 5.90 -13.58
N GLN A 458 11.14 5.41 -14.67
CA GLN A 458 11.85 4.68 -15.72
C GLN A 458 13.07 5.47 -16.24
N LYS A 459 12.91 6.78 -16.49
CA LYS A 459 14.01 7.66 -16.95
C LYS A 459 15.04 7.96 -15.86
N LEU A 460 14.58 8.19 -14.62
CA LEU A 460 15.45 8.46 -13.49
C LEU A 460 16.36 7.26 -13.19
N LEU A 461 15.80 6.05 -13.12
CA LEU A 461 16.57 4.82 -12.93
C LEU A 461 17.60 4.62 -14.04
N ARG A 462 17.21 4.81 -15.30
CA ARG A 462 18.12 4.66 -16.45
C ARG A 462 19.30 5.64 -16.35
N THR A 463 19.02 6.88 -15.98
CA THR A 463 20.05 7.91 -15.79
C THR A 463 20.96 7.58 -14.61
N PHE A 464 20.38 7.20 -13.48
CA PHE A 464 21.11 6.85 -12.26
C PHE A 464 22.05 5.67 -12.50
N PHE A 465 21.59 4.60 -13.14
CA PHE A 465 22.41 3.43 -13.43
C PHE A 465 23.57 3.71 -14.40
N ALA A 466 23.34 4.53 -15.42
CA ALA A 466 24.42 4.97 -16.32
C ALA A 466 25.50 5.76 -15.55
N GLN A 467 25.09 6.72 -14.73
CA GLN A 467 25.99 7.53 -13.91
C GLN A 467 26.72 6.71 -12.84
N THR A 468 26.04 5.74 -12.24
CA THR A 468 26.58 4.82 -11.24
C THR A 468 27.73 3.99 -11.84
N THR A 469 27.53 3.48 -13.06
CA THR A 469 28.55 2.76 -13.81
C THR A 469 29.74 3.67 -14.16
N GLU A 470 29.49 4.88 -14.65
CA GLU A 470 30.53 5.87 -14.98
C GLU A 470 31.37 6.24 -13.76
N LYS A 471 30.73 6.40 -12.60
CA LYS A 471 31.36 6.71 -11.32
C LYS A 471 31.99 5.50 -10.63
N LYS A 472 32.02 4.33 -11.29
CA LYS A 472 32.62 3.09 -10.77
C LYS A 472 32.05 2.66 -9.41
N LYS A 473 30.76 2.90 -9.19
CA LYS A 473 30.04 2.33 -8.06
C LYS A 473 29.81 0.85 -8.39
N ASN A 474 30.46 -0.03 -7.65
CA ASN A 474 30.47 -1.47 -7.93
C ASN A 474 29.47 -2.25 -7.09
N ARG A 475 28.94 -1.66 -6.01
CA ARG A 475 27.98 -2.28 -5.09
C ARG A 475 26.67 -1.52 -5.08
N LEU A 476 25.56 -2.26 -5.04
CA LEU A 476 24.22 -1.70 -4.94
C LEU A 476 23.49 -2.25 -3.71
N VAL A 477 23.02 -1.34 -2.86
CA VAL A 477 22.05 -1.65 -1.82
C VAL A 477 20.68 -1.17 -2.30
N ILE A 478 19.67 -2.04 -2.24
CA ILE A 478 18.27 -1.67 -2.52
C ILE A 478 17.49 -1.78 -1.22
N ASP A 479 17.07 -0.64 -0.68
CA ASP A 479 16.31 -0.55 0.56
C ASP A 479 14.80 -0.54 0.24
N LEU A 480 14.15 -1.67 0.52
CA LEU A 480 12.71 -1.90 0.33
C LEU A 480 11.93 -1.80 1.66
N ARG A 481 12.54 -1.32 2.74
CA ARG A 481 11.85 -1.20 4.03
C ARG A 481 10.61 -0.33 3.91
N GLY A 482 9.51 -0.78 4.52
CA GLY A 482 8.21 -0.13 4.47
C GLY A 482 7.45 -0.27 3.14
N ASN A 483 8.00 -0.93 2.12
CA ASN A 483 7.36 -1.00 0.81
C ASN A 483 6.22 -2.02 0.77
N GLY A 484 4.96 -1.57 0.77
CA GLY A 484 3.79 -2.46 0.66
C GLY A 484 3.44 -2.91 -0.77
N GLY A 485 4.18 -2.45 -1.78
CA GLY A 485 3.92 -2.65 -3.19
C GLY A 485 3.46 -1.38 -3.91
N GLY A 486 2.61 -1.53 -4.93
CA GLY A 486 2.20 -0.42 -5.80
C GLY A 486 1.82 -0.93 -7.19
N THR A 487 2.22 -0.23 -8.25
CA THR A 487 1.88 -0.61 -9.63
C THR A 487 2.70 -1.80 -10.11
N ILE A 488 2.04 -2.90 -10.50
CA ILE A 488 2.65 -4.19 -10.88
C ILE A 488 3.79 -4.01 -11.89
N ASP A 489 3.52 -3.27 -12.97
CA ASP A 489 4.50 -3.01 -14.04
C ASP A 489 5.78 -2.34 -13.55
N MET A 490 5.75 -1.55 -12.47
CA MET A 490 6.94 -0.91 -11.91
C MET A 490 7.91 -1.92 -11.27
N GLY A 491 7.40 -3.02 -10.71
CA GLY A 491 8.24 -4.12 -10.21
C GLY A 491 9.01 -4.80 -11.34
N PHE A 492 8.33 -5.10 -12.44
CA PHE A 492 8.95 -5.65 -13.65
C PHE A 492 9.91 -4.65 -14.31
N GLU A 493 9.55 -3.37 -14.37
CA GLU A 493 10.36 -2.31 -14.96
C GLU A 493 11.70 -2.21 -14.24
N PHE A 494 11.64 -2.15 -12.90
CA PHE A 494 12.84 -2.03 -12.09
C PHE A 494 13.76 -3.25 -12.24
N PHE A 495 13.17 -4.46 -12.27
CA PHE A 495 13.92 -5.68 -12.52
C PHE A 495 14.57 -5.70 -13.91
N ARG A 496 13.85 -5.30 -14.98
CA ARG A 496 14.37 -5.25 -16.35
C ARG A 496 15.51 -4.25 -16.52
N GLN A 497 15.54 -3.16 -15.76
CA GLN A 497 16.69 -2.24 -15.78
C GLN A 497 17.93 -2.79 -15.08
N LEU A 498 17.77 -3.67 -14.09
CA LEU A 498 18.88 -4.35 -13.41
C LEU A 498 19.37 -5.57 -14.19
N PHE A 499 18.46 -6.35 -14.77
CA PHE A 499 18.73 -7.61 -15.45
C PHE A 499 18.11 -7.63 -16.87
N PRO A 500 18.63 -6.82 -17.81
CA PRO A 500 18.06 -6.62 -19.14
C PRO A 500 18.08 -7.86 -20.05
N THR A 501 18.87 -8.88 -19.71
CA THR A 501 18.95 -10.15 -20.46
C THR A 501 18.07 -11.24 -19.89
N ILE A 502 17.48 -11.04 -18.71
CA ILE A 502 16.61 -12.02 -18.06
C ILE A 502 15.15 -11.69 -18.37
N GLU A 503 14.44 -12.67 -18.91
CA GLU A 503 13.01 -12.59 -19.17
C GLU A 503 12.23 -12.86 -17.86
N PRO A 504 11.49 -11.88 -17.31
CA PRO A 504 10.81 -12.04 -16.02
C PRO A 504 9.71 -13.11 -16.10
N TYR A 505 9.66 -14.04 -15.14
CA TYR A 505 8.68 -15.13 -15.15
C TYR A 505 7.26 -14.61 -14.87
N GLY A 506 7.00 -14.11 -13.66
CA GLY A 506 5.71 -13.52 -13.30
C GLY A 506 4.49 -14.43 -13.55
N GLY A 507 4.66 -15.74 -13.38
CA GLY A 507 3.59 -16.72 -13.59
C GLY A 507 2.51 -16.63 -12.52
N ALA A 508 1.25 -16.54 -12.93
CA ALA A 508 0.15 -16.31 -12.01
C ALA A 508 -1.12 -17.09 -12.41
N ARG A 509 -2.05 -17.32 -11.47
CA ARG A 509 -3.35 -17.96 -11.74
C ARG A 509 -4.49 -17.23 -11.06
N TYR A 510 -5.63 -17.11 -11.76
CA TYR A 510 -6.90 -16.76 -11.14
C TYR A 510 -7.55 -18.02 -10.57
N ARG A 511 -8.33 -17.86 -9.51
CA ARG A 511 -9.32 -18.87 -9.13
C ARG A 511 -10.40 -18.94 -10.20
N ALA A 512 -10.73 -20.15 -10.65
CA ALA A 512 -11.77 -20.41 -11.62
C ALA A 512 -13.09 -20.69 -10.90
N HIS A 513 -14.15 -19.97 -11.28
CA HIS A 513 -15.49 -20.08 -10.73
C HIS A 513 -16.52 -19.50 -11.73
N ASP A 514 -17.80 -19.78 -11.52
CA ASP A 514 -18.86 -19.51 -12.51
C ASP A 514 -18.90 -18.07 -13.02
N ALA A 515 -18.91 -17.07 -12.12
CA ALA A 515 -18.95 -15.66 -12.52
C ALA A 515 -17.73 -15.26 -13.37
N PHE A 516 -16.53 -15.67 -12.97
CA PHE A 516 -15.31 -15.36 -13.73
C PHE A 516 -15.28 -16.10 -15.07
N LYS A 517 -15.81 -17.32 -15.14
CA LYS A 517 -15.92 -18.10 -16.38
C LYS A 517 -16.83 -17.40 -17.37
N ILE A 518 -18.01 -16.97 -16.91
CA ILE A 518 -19.00 -16.29 -17.75
C ILE A 518 -18.46 -14.94 -18.22
N LEU A 519 -17.85 -14.15 -17.33
CA LEU A 519 -17.18 -12.89 -17.70
C LEU A 519 -16.12 -13.16 -18.78
N SER A 520 -15.14 -14.01 -18.50
CA SER A 520 -14.00 -14.23 -19.41
C SER A 520 -14.43 -14.85 -20.74
N ALA A 521 -15.40 -15.78 -20.74
CA ALA A 521 -15.96 -16.36 -21.96
C ALA A 521 -16.73 -15.33 -22.79
N SER A 522 -17.49 -14.42 -22.16
CA SER A 522 -18.19 -13.35 -22.89
C SER A 522 -17.23 -12.39 -23.59
N LEU A 523 -16.13 -12.02 -22.92
CA LEU A 523 -15.07 -11.19 -23.51
C LEU A 523 -14.36 -11.92 -24.64
N ALA A 524 -14.04 -13.20 -24.45
CA ALA A 524 -13.44 -14.04 -25.49
C ALA A 524 -14.33 -14.13 -26.75
N ALA A 525 -15.65 -14.28 -26.57
CA ALA A 525 -16.58 -14.33 -27.68
C ALA A 525 -16.66 -13.00 -28.45
N ILE A 526 -16.64 -11.87 -27.74
CA ILE A 526 -16.64 -10.54 -28.36
C ILE A 526 -15.32 -10.28 -29.11
N ASP A 527 -14.18 -10.59 -28.49
CA ASP A 527 -12.87 -10.43 -29.14
C ASP A 527 -12.73 -11.30 -30.39
N ALA A 528 -13.28 -12.51 -30.39
CA ALA A 528 -13.26 -13.38 -31.57
C ALA A 528 -14.20 -12.91 -32.71
N ASN A 529 -15.13 -12.00 -32.45
CA ASN A 529 -16.20 -11.64 -33.38
C ASN A 529 -15.76 -10.57 -34.41
N GLN A 530 -15.39 -11.02 -35.61
CA GLN A 530 -14.94 -10.14 -36.70
C GLN A 530 -16.01 -9.13 -37.15
N THR A 531 -17.29 -9.48 -37.07
CA THR A 531 -18.39 -8.56 -37.39
C THR A 531 -18.43 -7.41 -36.39
N VAL A 532 -18.34 -7.70 -35.09
CA VAL A 532 -18.30 -6.67 -34.04
C VAL A 532 -17.07 -5.78 -34.22
N LYS A 533 -15.90 -6.36 -34.52
CA LYS A 533 -14.67 -5.59 -34.86
C LYS A 533 -14.89 -4.62 -36.02
N ALA A 534 -15.66 -5.03 -37.03
CA ALA A 534 -15.94 -4.19 -38.20
C ALA A 534 -16.98 -3.08 -37.93
N ILE A 535 -18.07 -3.39 -37.21
CA ILE A 535 -19.25 -2.50 -37.12
C ILE A 535 -19.35 -1.74 -35.79
N ASN A 536 -18.75 -2.24 -34.71
CA ASN A 536 -18.78 -1.64 -33.38
C ASN A 536 -17.37 -1.52 -32.80
N LYS A 537 -16.57 -0.66 -33.42
CA LYS A 537 -15.17 -0.41 -33.07
C LYS A 537 -14.98 0.04 -31.62
N VAL A 538 -15.96 0.76 -31.04
CA VAL A 538 -15.89 1.24 -29.66
C VAL A 538 -15.94 0.07 -28.67
N VAL A 539 -16.91 -0.84 -28.83
CA VAL A 539 -16.98 -2.04 -27.97
C VAL A 539 -15.77 -2.93 -28.19
N SER A 540 -15.35 -3.12 -29.45
CA SER A 540 -14.15 -3.89 -29.78
C SER A 540 -12.91 -3.36 -29.07
N GLN A 541 -12.64 -2.06 -29.16
CA GLN A 541 -11.46 -1.45 -28.53
C GLN A 541 -11.51 -1.54 -27.00
N LYS A 542 -12.71 -1.39 -26.41
CA LYS A 542 -12.89 -1.55 -24.96
C LYS A 542 -12.60 -2.98 -24.49
N VAL A 543 -12.96 -3.99 -25.29
CA VAL A 543 -12.67 -5.40 -24.98
C VAL A 543 -11.20 -5.71 -25.22
N GLU A 544 -10.63 -5.21 -26.31
CA GLU A 544 -9.20 -5.39 -26.62
C GLU A 544 -8.29 -4.88 -25.49
N ASN A 545 -8.66 -3.78 -24.84
CA ASN A 545 -7.92 -3.20 -23.71
C ASN A 545 -8.31 -3.79 -22.34
N ASP A 546 -9.17 -4.81 -22.29
CA ASP A 546 -9.67 -5.37 -21.04
C ASP A 546 -8.68 -6.41 -20.47
N ASN A 547 -8.35 -6.27 -19.19
CA ASN A 547 -7.36 -7.11 -18.51
C ASN A 547 -7.79 -8.59 -18.34
N PHE A 548 -9.06 -8.92 -18.61
CA PHE A 548 -9.58 -10.29 -18.53
C PHE A 548 -9.66 -11.02 -19.88
N VAL A 549 -9.22 -10.40 -20.97
CA VAL A 549 -9.11 -11.06 -22.28
C VAL A 549 -7.90 -11.99 -22.29
N TRP A 550 -8.20 -13.29 -22.28
CA TRP A 550 -7.18 -14.35 -22.25
C TRP A 550 -6.20 -14.31 -23.42
N ASN A 551 -6.62 -13.80 -24.57
CA ASN A 551 -5.80 -13.73 -25.78
C ASN A 551 -4.71 -12.64 -25.71
N ASN A 552 -4.80 -11.73 -24.75
CA ASN A 552 -3.79 -10.69 -24.51
C ASN A 552 -2.63 -11.22 -23.65
N VAL A 553 -2.80 -12.33 -22.93
CA VAL A 553 -1.79 -12.90 -22.02
C VAL A 553 -1.13 -14.15 -22.61
N LEU A 554 0.04 -14.50 -22.08
CA LEU A 554 0.82 -15.65 -22.54
C LEU A 554 0.72 -16.80 -21.54
N ASN A 555 0.99 -18.02 -21.99
CA ASN A 555 1.13 -19.17 -21.12
C ASN A 555 2.50 -19.17 -20.40
N ALA A 556 2.74 -20.15 -19.52
CA ALA A 556 3.99 -20.27 -18.76
C ALA A 556 5.27 -20.24 -19.62
N ASN A 557 5.18 -20.68 -20.89
CA ASN A 557 6.28 -20.77 -21.85
C ASN A 557 6.40 -19.55 -22.78
N LEU A 558 5.73 -18.42 -22.49
CA LEU A 558 5.69 -17.22 -23.35
C LEU A 558 5.12 -17.48 -24.75
N SER A 559 4.23 -18.44 -24.86
CA SER A 559 3.49 -18.69 -26.10
C SER A 559 2.03 -18.33 -25.91
N ASN A 560 1.34 -18.01 -27.00
CA ASN A 560 -0.10 -17.86 -26.98
C ASN A 560 -0.77 -19.16 -26.51
N PHE A 561 -1.87 -19.03 -25.79
CA PHE A 561 -2.73 -20.16 -25.46
C PHE A 561 -3.39 -20.72 -26.73
N LYS A 562 -3.63 -22.03 -26.76
CA LYS A 562 -4.18 -22.71 -27.97
C LYS A 562 -5.68 -22.47 -28.13
N SER A 563 -6.39 -22.30 -27.02
CA SER A 563 -7.83 -22.09 -26.96
C SER A 563 -8.22 -21.47 -25.62
N PHE A 564 -9.46 -20.99 -25.52
CA PHE A 564 -10.01 -20.55 -24.24
C PHE A 564 -9.98 -21.66 -23.18
N ASP A 565 -10.26 -22.91 -23.56
CA ASP A 565 -10.22 -24.05 -22.63
C ASP A 565 -8.79 -24.35 -22.14
N ASP A 566 -7.78 -24.19 -23.00
CA ASP A 566 -6.36 -24.30 -22.62
C ASP A 566 -5.98 -23.24 -21.58
N TYR A 567 -6.51 -22.02 -21.69
CA TYR A 567 -6.33 -20.95 -20.70
C TYR A 567 -7.14 -21.19 -19.42
N TYR A 568 -8.46 -21.40 -19.54
CA TYR A 568 -9.38 -21.37 -18.39
C TYR A 568 -9.37 -22.69 -17.60
N GLY A 569 -9.14 -23.82 -18.27
CA GLY A 569 -9.13 -25.14 -17.64
C GLY A 569 -10.50 -25.84 -17.64
N PRO A 570 -10.80 -26.65 -16.61
CA PRO A 570 -10.35 -26.48 -15.23
C PRO A 570 -8.98 -27.09 -14.91
N TYR A 571 -8.23 -26.42 -14.02
CA TYR A 571 -7.04 -26.96 -13.37
C TYR A 571 -7.32 -27.11 -11.87
N THR A 572 -7.49 -28.35 -11.41
CA THR A 572 -7.80 -28.63 -10.00
C THR A 572 -6.54 -28.67 -9.16
N LEU A 573 -6.46 -27.78 -8.17
CA LEU A 573 -5.35 -27.69 -7.22
C LEU A 573 -5.95 -27.49 -5.84
N ASN A 574 -5.48 -28.27 -4.87
CA ASN A 574 -5.85 -28.09 -3.47
C ASN A 574 -7.37 -28.00 -3.22
N ASP A 575 -8.13 -28.96 -3.74
CA ASP A 575 -9.61 -29.01 -3.66
C ASP A 575 -10.36 -27.79 -4.21
N ASP A 576 -9.73 -27.02 -5.10
CA ASP A 576 -10.31 -25.88 -5.80
C ASP A 576 -9.93 -25.87 -7.28
N THR A 577 -10.51 -24.98 -8.06
CA THR A 577 -10.24 -24.85 -9.50
C THR A 577 -9.59 -23.52 -9.85
N PHE A 578 -8.64 -23.56 -10.77
CA PHE A 578 -7.87 -22.39 -11.23
C PHE A 578 -7.78 -22.35 -12.75
N THR A 579 -7.42 -21.18 -13.29
CA THR A 579 -6.94 -21.05 -14.68
C THR A 579 -5.56 -21.69 -14.82
N SER A 580 -5.09 -21.85 -16.05
CA SER A 580 -3.68 -22.16 -16.33
C SER A 580 -2.78 -21.07 -15.75
N ILE A 581 -1.50 -21.39 -15.53
CA ILE A 581 -0.46 -20.37 -15.32
C ILE A 581 -0.46 -19.46 -16.55
N ARG A 582 -0.65 -18.17 -16.30
CA ARG A 582 -0.56 -17.08 -17.28
C ARG A 582 0.56 -16.11 -16.93
N ARG A 583 1.10 -15.44 -17.93
CA ARG A 583 2.17 -14.44 -17.85
C ARG A 583 1.71 -13.17 -18.57
N TYR A 584 2.12 -12.00 -18.07
CA TYR A 584 1.89 -10.73 -18.76
C TYR A 584 2.58 -10.72 -20.12
N ASN A 585 1.96 -10.05 -21.10
CA ASN A 585 2.52 -9.85 -22.43
C ASN A 585 2.96 -8.39 -22.58
N PHE A 586 4.20 -8.06 -22.19
CA PHE A 586 4.72 -6.70 -22.29
C PHE A 586 4.99 -6.22 -23.73
N SER A 587 4.85 -7.10 -24.73
CA SER A 587 4.87 -6.73 -26.16
C SER A 587 3.49 -6.40 -26.73
N ASP A 588 2.41 -6.73 -26.01
CA ASP A 588 1.06 -6.32 -26.36
C ASP A 588 0.73 -5.00 -25.65
N HIS A 589 0.73 -3.92 -26.45
CA HIS A 589 0.49 -2.57 -25.99
C HIS A 589 -0.99 -2.20 -25.88
N SER A 590 -1.93 -3.11 -26.08
CA SER A 590 -3.37 -2.83 -25.93
C SER A 590 -3.90 -3.29 -24.57
N GLY A 591 -3.66 -4.55 -24.20
CA GLY A 591 -4.20 -5.14 -22.97
C GLY A 591 -3.37 -6.28 -22.36
N GLY A 592 -2.11 -6.44 -22.77
CA GLY A 592 -1.25 -7.54 -22.32
C GLY A 592 -0.76 -7.42 -20.87
N HIS A 593 -0.88 -6.24 -20.27
CA HIS A 593 -0.42 -5.93 -18.92
C HIS A 593 -1.20 -4.77 -18.29
N THR A 594 -1.06 -4.57 -16.99
CA THR A 594 -2.01 -3.76 -16.19
C THR A 594 -1.98 -2.25 -16.45
N THR A 595 -1.00 -1.75 -17.19
CA THR A 595 -0.85 -0.33 -17.55
C THR A 595 -0.84 -0.09 -19.06
N ALA A 596 -1.14 -1.11 -19.87
CA ALA A 596 -1.36 -0.92 -21.29
C ALA A 596 -2.61 -0.05 -21.54
N PRO A 597 -2.63 0.83 -22.55
CA PRO A 597 -1.55 1.17 -23.50
C PRO A 597 -0.58 2.27 -23.01
N ASP A 598 -0.76 2.77 -21.79
CA ASP A 598 -0.20 4.04 -21.32
C ASP A 598 1.29 3.97 -20.91
N PHE A 599 1.83 2.76 -20.69
CA PHE A 599 3.22 2.56 -20.27
C PHE A 599 3.86 1.38 -21.01
N ASN A 600 5.12 1.56 -21.45
CA ASN A 600 5.89 0.51 -22.11
C ASN A 600 7.11 0.11 -21.27
N LEU A 601 7.23 -1.19 -21.03
CA LEU A 601 8.27 -1.75 -20.19
C LEU A 601 9.64 -1.72 -20.88
N THR A 602 10.70 -1.43 -20.12
CA THR A 602 12.08 -1.49 -20.61
C THR A 602 12.42 -2.86 -21.18
N GLY A 603 13.00 -2.85 -22.38
CA GLY A 603 13.46 -4.04 -23.08
C GLY A 603 12.40 -4.69 -23.97
N TYR A 604 11.20 -4.12 -24.04
CA TYR A 604 10.17 -4.45 -25.02
C TYR A 604 10.00 -3.23 -25.93
N ALA A 605 9.78 -3.46 -27.23
CA ALA A 605 9.60 -2.35 -28.18
C ALA A 605 8.50 -1.40 -27.67
N PRO A 606 8.63 -0.07 -27.86
CA PRO A 606 9.74 0.66 -28.47
C PRO A 606 10.87 1.04 -27.48
N VAL A 607 10.84 0.56 -26.23
CA VAL A 607 11.78 0.96 -25.18
C VAL A 607 12.97 -0.02 -25.15
N PRO A 608 14.17 0.36 -25.63
CA PRO A 608 15.30 -0.56 -25.69
C PRO A 608 15.81 -0.95 -24.30
N ALA A 609 16.42 -2.13 -24.22
CA ALA A 609 17.06 -2.61 -23.00
C ALA A 609 18.36 -1.82 -22.71
N PRO A 610 18.60 -1.41 -21.45
CA PRO A 610 19.87 -0.79 -21.04
C PRO A 610 20.97 -1.86 -20.93
N PRO A 611 22.26 -1.46 -20.81
CA PRO A 611 23.30 -2.36 -20.32
C PRO A 611 23.02 -2.73 -18.86
N GLN A 612 23.40 -3.96 -18.47
CA GLN A 612 23.29 -4.42 -17.09
C GLN A 612 24.23 -3.60 -16.18
N PRO A 613 23.72 -2.87 -15.16
CA PRO A 613 24.55 -1.97 -14.37
C PRO A 613 25.37 -2.66 -13.28
N PHE A 614 24.90 -3.80 -12.77
CA PHE A 614 25.54 -4.54 -11.69
C PHE A 614 25.48 -6.05 -11.94
N LYS A 615 26.48 -6.78 -11.48
CA LYS A 615 26.39 -8.24 -11.34
C LYS A 615 25.50 -8.60 -10.16
N SER A 616 24.85 -9.76 -10.21
CA SER A 616 23.97 -10.26 -9.15
C SER A 616 24.63 -10.26 -7.77
N GLU A 617 25.87 -10.75 -7.65
CA GLU A 617 26.59 -10.85 -6.38
C GLU A 617 27.01 -9.50 -5.77
N ASN A 618 26.82 -8.41 -6.53
CA ASN A 618 27.11 -7.04 -6.13
C ASN A 618 25.84 -6.27 -5.69
N ILE A 619 24.69 -6.93 -5.66
CA ILE A 619 23.42 -6.35 -5.20
C ILE A 619 23.01 -7.02 -3.88
N VAL A 620 22.41 -6.25 -2.97
CA VAL A 620 21.72 -6.80 -1.79
C VAL A 620 20.40 -6.06 -1.54
N LEU A 621 19.36 -6.80 -1.19
CA LEU A 621 18.07 -6.22 -0.79
C LEU A 621 17.98 -6.08 0.73
N LEU A 622 17.47 -4.94 1.22
CA LEU A 622 17.08 -4.73 2.61
C LEU A 622 15.56 -4.75 2.72
N GLN A 623 15.03 -5.57 3.63
CA GLN A 623 13.59 -5.73 3.82
C GLN A 623 13.27 -5.79 5.32
N ASP A 624 12.12 -5.25 5.73
CA ASP A 624 11.65 -5.25 7.13
C ASP A 624 10.38 -6.10 7.32
N GLY A 625 10.05 -6.95 6.35
CA GLY A 625 8.82 -7.75 6.35
C GLY A 625 7.61 -7.00 5.76
N SER A 626 7.66 -5.68 5.55
CA SER A 626 6.55 -4.93 4.97
C SER A 626 6.33 -5.23 3.48
N CYS A 627 7.33 -5.80 2.81
CA CYS A 627 7.31 -6.15 1.40
C CYS A 627 6.11 -7.07 1.08
N GLY A 628 5.28 -6.64 0.13
CA GLY A 628 4.11 -7.37 -0.38
C GLY A 628 3.67 -6.83 -1.75
N SER A 629 2.65 -7.44 -2.35
CA SER A 629 2.11 -7.04 -3.67
C SER A 629 3.24 -6.92 -4.72
N THR A 630 3.31 -5.84 -5.49
CA THR A 630 4.41 -5.54 -6.42
C THR A 630 5.82 -5.66 -5.81
N CYS A 631 6.01 -5.32 -4.54
CA CYS A 631 7.31 -5.52 -3.88
C CYS A 631 7.65 -7.01 -3.77
N ALA A 632 6.66 -7.87 -3.49
CA ALA A 632 6.85 -9.32 -3.47
C ALA A 632 7.18 -9.86 -4.86
N ILE A 633 6.56 -9.35 -5.92
CA ILE A 633 6.91 -9.71 -7.31
C ILE A 633 8.36 -9.35 -7.59
N PHE A 634 8.77 -8.10 -7.31
CA PHE A 634 10.15 -7.67 -7.50
C PHE A 634 11.13 -8.50 -6.67
N ALA A 635 10.82 -8.77 -5.40
CA ALA A 635 11.66 -9.58 -4.53
C ALA A 635 11.80 -11.03 -5.02
N GLU A 636 10.72 -11.66 -5.50
CA GLU A 636 10.75 -13.00 -6.10
C GLU A 636 11.64 -13.01 -7.35
N LEU A 637 11.47 -12.04 -8.26
CA LEU A 637 12.32 -11.93 -9.46
C LEU A 637 13.80 -11.76 -9.10
N MET A 638 14.09 -10.86 -8.15
CA MET A 638 15.45 -10.60 -7.68
C MET A 638 16.08 -11.82 -7.02
N ARG A 639 15.32 -12.56 -6.19
CA ARG A 639 15.77 -13.76 -5.48
C ARG A 639 15.95 -14.93 -6.44
N GLU A 640 14.92 -15.29 -7.20
CA GLU A 640 14.90 -16.55 -7.96
C GLU A 640 15.57 -16.44 -9.33
N GLN A 641 15.43 -15.31 -10.02
CA GLN A 641 16.03 -15.13 -11.35
C GLN A 641 17.31 -14.28 -11.27
N GLY A 642 17.30 -13.23 -10.46
CA GLY A 642 18.46 -12.36 -10.24
C GLY A 642 19.52 -12.95 -9.31
N LYS A 643 19.18 -13.99 -8.52
CA LYS A 643 20.07 -14.61 -7.51
C LYS A 643 20.66 -13.60 -6.51
N VAL A 644 19.86 -12.60 -6.15
CA VAL A 644 20.23 -11.52 -5.24
C VAL A 644 19.90 -11.92 -3.81
N HIS A 645 20.90 -11.78 -2.94
CA HIS A 645 20.75 -12.08 -1.51
C HIS A 645 19.98 -10.97 -0.77
N THR A 646 19.36 -11.32 0.33
CA THR A 646 18.50 -10.41 1.11
C THR A 646 18.92 -10.34 2.58
N ILE A 647 18.71 -9.18 3.19
CA ILE A 647 18.92 -8.91 4.61
C ILE A 647 17.60 -8.46 5.23
N PHE A 648 17.16 -9.15 6.28
CA PHE A 648 16.02 -8.77 7.09
C PHE A 648 16.41 -7.78 8.20
N ILE A 649 15.61 -6.72 8.36
CA ILE A 649 15.83 -5.65 9.34
C ILE A 649 14.74 -5.70 10.40
N GLY A 650 15.14 -5.84 11.67
CA GLY A 650 14.21 -5.83 12.80
C GLY A 650 13.63 -7.21 13.12
N GLY A 651 12.35 -7.23 13.50
CA GLY A 651 11.56 -8.40 13.89
C GLY A 651 11.43 -8.53 15.41
N ARG A 652 10.87 -9.67 15.84
CA ARG A 652 10.82 -10.02 17.27
C ARG A 652 12.25 -10.12 17.82
N PRO A 653 12.47 -9.82 19.11
CA PRO A 653 13.79 -9.90 19.74
C PRO A 653 14.20 -11.36 19.98
N GLN A 654 14.54 -12.07 18.91
CA GLN A 654 14.89 -13.48 18.91
C GLN A 654 16.03 -13.79 17.93
N ALA A 655 16.73 -14.90 18.17
CA ALA A 655 17.68 -15.49 17.25
C ALA A 655 16.96 -16.20 16.09
N GLY A 656 17.70 -16.57 15.06
CA GLY A 656 17.17 -17.37 13.95
C GLY A 656 16.74 -16.55 12.71
N PRO A 657 16.28 -17.25 11.66
CA PRO A 657 15.93 -16.66 10.37
C PRO A 657 14.68 -15.76 10.45
N ALA A 658 14.47 -15.01 9.37
CA ALA A 658 13.35 -14.09 9.19
C ALA A 658 13.03 -13.99 7.71
N GLN A 659 11.76 -13.77 7.34
CA GLN A 659 11.38 -13.63 5.94
C GLN A 659 11.29 -12.14 5.53
N GLY A 660 11.98 -11.78 4.45
CA GLY A 660 11.95 -10.41 3.90
C GLY A 660 10.58 -9.94 3.41
N VAL A 661 9.82 -10.85 2.82
CA VAL A 661 8.47 -10.61 2.27
C VAL A 661 7.42 -11.17 3.22
N GLY A 662 7.02 -10.38 4.23
CA GLY A 662 5.99 -10.78 5.19
C GLY A 662 4.58 -10.42 4.75
N GLY A 663 4.45 -9.58 3.73
CA GLY A 663 3.19 -9.17 3.15
C GLY A 663 2.51 -10.23 2.29
N SER A 664 1.35 -9.88 1.73
CA SER A 664 0.71 -10.70 0.71
C SER A 664 1.62 -10.83 -0.50
N LYS A 665 1.84 -12.07 -0.95
CA LYS A 665 2.62 -12.38 -2.17
C LYS A 665 1.72 -12.47 -3.41
N GLY A 666 0.48 -12.01 -3.29
CA GLY A 666 -0.48 -11.90 -4.38
C GLY A 666 -0.05 -10.88 -5.42
N VAL A 667 -0.41 -11.16 -6.66
CA VAL A 667 -0.04 -10.34 -7.81
C VAL A 667 -1.02 -9.18 -7.97
N GLN A 668 -2.32 -9.44 -7.86
CA GLN A 668 -3.35 -8.47 -8.23
C GLN A 668 -4.50 -8.43 -7.23
N VAL A 669 -4.76 -7.23 -6.72
CA VAL A 669 -5.94 -6.90 -5.94
C VAL A 669 -7.08 -6.52 -6.89
N LEU A 670 -8.28 -7.06 -6.66
CA LEU A 670 -9.51 -6.54 -7.25
C LEU A 670 -10.37 -5.89 -6.17
N PRO A 671 -10.61 -4.56 -6.26
CA PRO A 671 -11.63 -3.89 -5.46
C PRO A 671 -13.01 -4.50 -5.70
N MET A 672 -13.81 -4.66 -4.64
CA MET A 672 -15.11 -5.35 -4.73
C MET A 672 -16.16 -4.56 -5.53
N ASP A 673 -16.10 -3.24 -5.49
CA ASP A 673 -16.82 -2.31 -6.38
C ASP A 673 -16.41 -2.45 -7.84
N ASN A 674 -15.11 -2.63 -8.13
CA ASN A 674 -14.65 -2.92 -9.49
C ASN A 674 -15.17 -4.27 -9.99
N ILE A 675 -15.21 -5.30 -9.14
CA ILE A 675 -15.81 -6.60 -9.49
C ILE A 675 -17.27 -6.41 -9.91
N GLN A 676 -18.07 -5.68 -9.12
CA GLN A 676 -19.44 -5.36 -9.51
C GLN A 676 -19.50 -4.61 -10.85
N ALA A 677 -18.69 -3.56 -11.00
CA ALA A 677 -18.67 -2.74 -12.21
C ALA A 677 -18.32 -3.57 -13.44
N ASP A 678 -17.40 -4.54 -13.33
CA ASP A 678 -17.03 -5.43 -14.43
C ASP A 678 -18.16 -6.41 -14.78
N MET A 679 -18.95 -6.86 -13.80
CA MET A 679 -20.17 -7.65 -14.07
C MET A 679 -21.24 -6.82 -14.79
N ILE A 680 -21.44 -5.55 -14.39
CA ILE A 680 -22.36 -4.64 -15.06
C ILE A 680 -21.92 -4.40 -16.51
N LYS A 681 -20.64 -4.10 -16.73
CA LYS A 681 -20.08 -3.94 -18.09
C LYS A 681 -20.25 -5.19 -18.94
N ALA A 682 -20.11 -6.39 -18.36
CA ALA A 682 -20.32 -7.65 -19.08
C ALA A 682 -21.77 -7.78 -19.56
N LEU A 683 -22.75 -7.43 -18.71
CA LEU A 683 -24.17 -7.41 -19.08
C LEU A 683 -24.47 -6.37 -20.17
N GLU A 684 -23.94 -5.16 -20.03
CA GLU A 684 -24.11 -4.08 -21.02
C GLU A 684 -23.53 -4.47 -22.39
N ARG A 685 -22.29 -4.97 -22.41
CA ARG A 685 -21.64 -5.42 -23.65
C ARG A 685 -22.40 -6.59 -24.29
N THR A 686 -22.92 -7.50 -23.46
CA THR A 686 -23.73 -8.63 -23.95
C THR A 686 -25.05 -8.15 -24.55
N LEU A 687 -25.71 -7.18 -23.93
CA LEU A 687 -26.92 -6.57 -24.46
C LEU A 687 -26.65 -5.87 -25.79
N ASP A 688 -25.58 -5.09 -25.87
CA ASP A 688 -25.19 -4.33 -27.07
C ASP A 688 -24.84 -5.23 -28.26
N VAL A 689 -24.18 -6.37 -28.00
CA VAL A 689 -23.65 -7.25 -29.04
C VAL A 689 -24.60 -8.40 -29.38
N TYR A 690 -25.19 -9.04 -28.39
CA TYR A 690 -25.97 -10.28 -28.53
C TYR A 690 -27.47 -10.09 -28.22
N GLY A 691 -27.88 -8.88 -27.88
CA GLY A 691 -29.28 -8.54 -27.65
C GLY A 691 -29.83 -8.98 -26.30
N LYS A 692 -31.10 -8.65 -26.10
CA LYS A 692 -31.81 -8.72 -24.81
C LYS A 692 -31.88 -10.12 -24.22
N GLU A 693 -32.25 -11.12 -25.01
CA GLU A 693 -32.44 -12.50 -24.55
C GLU A 693 -31.16 -13.08 -23.96
N THR A 694 -30.03 -12.90 -24.64
CA THR A 694 -28.71 -13.34 -24.16
C THR A 694 -28.29 -12.60 -22.89
N ALA A 695 -28.55 -11.29 -22.82
CA ALA A 695 -28.26 -10.49 -21.63
C ALA A 695 -29.11 -10.92 -20.42
N GLU A 696 -30.39 -11.25 -20.62
CA GLU A 696 -31.27 -11.80 -19.57
C GLU A 696 -30.79 -13.17 -19.09
N TYR A 697 -30.37 -14.02 -20.01
CA TYR A 697 -29.76 -15.30 -19.66
C TYR A 697 -28.54 -15.11 -18.76
N MET A 698 -27.61 -14.23 -19.14
CA MET A 698 -26.43 -13.90 -18.31
C MET A 698 -26.81 -13.28 -16.97
N ASN A 699 -27.83 -12.42 -16.92
CA ASN A 699 -28.31 -11.79 -15.69
C ASN A 699 -28.91 -12.80 -14.70
N ASN A 700 -29.39 -13.96 -15.16
CA ASN A 700 -29.87 -15.04 -14.30
C ASN A 700 -28.75 -15.97 -13.77
N THR A 701 -27.49 -15.58 -13.94
CA THR A 701 -26.31 -16.34 -13.46
C THR A 701 -25.62 -15.63 -12.29
N ALA A 702 -24.48 -16.17 -11.84
CA ALA A 702 -23.62 -15.53 -10.84
C ALA A 702 -23.15 -14.12 -11.24
N VAL A 703 -23.07 -13.80 -12.54
CA VAL A 703 -22.75 -12.44 -13.02
C VAL A 703 -23.83 -11.44 -12.61
N GLY A 704 -25.10 -11.75 -12.83
CA GLY A 704 -26.19 -10.86 -12.44
C GLY A 704 -26.35 -10.73 -10.92
N ALA A 705 -26.08 -11.81 -10.17
CA ALA A 705 -26.06 -11.75 -8.70
C ALA A 705 -25.02 -10.74 -8.18
N LEU A 706 -23.80 -10.79 -8.70
CA LEU A 706 -22.74 -9.84 -8.35
C LEU A 706 -23.05 -8.41 -8.85
N ALA A 707 -23.59 -8.26 -10.06
CA ALA A 707 -24.01 -6.96 -10.58
C ALA A 707 -25.08 -6.30 -9.68
N ALA A 708 -25.96 -7.10 -9.08
CA ALA A 708 -27.02 -6.64 -8.18
C ALA A 708 -26.57 -6.38 -6.72
N THR A 709 -25.27 -6.46 -6.43
CA THR A 709 -24.72 -6.20 -5.08
C THR A 709 -25.06 -4.80 -4.61
N THR A 710 -25.72 -4.68 -3.46
CA THR A 710 -26.16 -3.37 -2.96
C THR A 710 -25.89 -3.20 -1.48
N GLN A 711 -26.13 -4.24 -0.70
CA GLN A 711 -26.07 -4.16 0.76
C GLN A 711 -24.62 -4.15 1.25
N LEU A 712 -23.73 -4.95 0.66
CA LEU A 712 -22.31 -4.96 0.95
C LEU A 712 -21.69 -3.58 0.73
N LEU A 713 -21.99 -2.94 -0.40
CA LEU A 713 -21.47 -1.60 -0.74
C LEU A 713 -22.03 -0.53 0.20
N LYS A 714 -23.32 -0.65 0.57
CA LYS A 714 -23.95 0.21 1.56
C LYS A 714 -23.28 0.10 2.93
N ARG A 715 -22.96 -1.11 3.39
CA ARG A 715 -22.33 -1.34 4.69
C ARG A 715 -20.81 -1.19 4.68
N SER A 716 -20.22 -0.84 3.53
CA SER A 716 -18.78 -0.61 3.41
C SER A 716 -18.40 0.80 3.84
N ALA A 717 -17.19 0.91 4.36
CA ALA A 717 -16.42 2.15 4.42
C ALA A 717 -16.10 2.67 3.01
N HIS A 718 -15.99 3.99 2.84
CA HIS A 718 -15.81 4.64 1.53
C HIS A 718 -14.58 5.56 1.51
N TYR A 719 -13.75 5.44 0.46
CA TYR A 719 -12.68 6.41 0.20
C TYR A 719 -13.21 7.71 -0.40
N ASN A 720 -14.27 7.59 -1.21
CA ASN A 720 -14.98 8.67 -1.88
C ASN A 720 -16.39 8.16 -2.25
N SER A 721 -17.15 8.93 -3.03
CA SER A 721 -18.52 8.55 -3.44
C SER A 721 -18.63 7.27 -4.24
N GLU A 722 -17.56 6.84 -4.89
CA GLU A 722 -17.56 5.74 -5.86
C GLU A 722 -16.82 4.51 -5.32
N ASN A 723 -15.80 4.71 -4.47
CA ASN A 723 -14.84 3.67 -4.14
C ASN A 723 -14.97 3.20 -2.69
N ILE A 724 -15.14 1.89 -2.51
CA ILE A 724 -15.20 1.27 -1.18
C ILE A 724 -13.83 0.84 -0.66
N ASN A 725 -13.72 0.70 0.67
CA ASN A 725 -12.58 0.06 1.31
C ASN A 725 -12.81 -1.45 1.41
N GLY A 726 -12.82 -2.12 0.25
CA GLY A 726 -13.00 -3.57 0.14
C GLY A 726 -12.33 -4.14 -1.09
N ALA A 727 -11.57 -5.22 -0.94
CA ALA A 727 -10.86 -5.87 -2.03
C ALA A 727 -10.48 -7.32 -1.70
N VAL A 728 -10.13 -8.08 -2.74
CA VAL A 728 -9.65 -9.46 -2.65
C VAL A 728 -8.31 -9.64 -3.36
N ASN A 729 -7.49 -10.58 -2.88
CA ASN A 729 -6.37 -11.13 -3.66
C ASN A 729 -6.92 -11.98 -4.80
N SER A 730 -6.96 -11.43 -6.01
CA SER A 730 -7.58 -12.07 -7.16
C SER A 730 -6.65 -13.03 -7.90
N LEU A 731 -5.34 -12.89 -7.72
CA LEU A 731 -4.37 -13.52 -8.59
C LEU A 731 -3.13 -13.95 -7.79
N ASN A 732 -3.00 -15.27 -7.63
CA ASN A 732 -1.88 -15.89 -6.93
C ASN A 732 -0.61 -15.88 -7.79
N ASN A 733 0.54 -15.63 -7.14
CA ASN A 733 1.85 -15.70 -7.78
C ASN A 733 2.47 -17.11 -7.61
N TYR A 734 3.14 -17.61 -8.64
CA TYR A 734 3.75 -18.94 -8.64
C TYR A 734 5.23 -18.88 -9.03
N ARG A 735 6.06 -19.68 -8.36
CA ARG A 735 7.48 -19.77 -8.65
C ARG A 735 7.75 -20.51 -9.97
N GLN A 736 8.77 -20.05 -10.70
CA GLN A 736 9.20 -20.72 -11.92
C GLN A 736 9.73 -22.13 -11.62
N GLY A 737 9.16 -23.14 -12.29
CA GLY A 737 9.62 -24.53 -12.18
C GLY A 737 9.24 -25.24 -10.87
N ASP A 738 8.45 -24.61 -10.01
CA ASP A 738 7.88 -25.27 -8.84
C ASP A 738 6.83 -26.29 -9.26
N LYS A 739 7.01 -27.54 -8.81
CA LYS A 739 6.16 -28.68 -9.16
C LYS A 739 5.05 -28.91 -8.14
N THR A 740 5.08 -28.23 -6.99
CA THR A 740 4.00 -28.36 -6.00
C THR A 740 2.80 -27.48 -6.34
N ASP A 741 2.92 -26.60 -7.35
CA ASP A 741 1.90 -25.60 -7.72
C ASP A 741 1.38 -24.87 -6.46
N THR A 742 2.28 -24.49 -5.55
CA THR A 742 1.91 -23.79 -4.32
C THR A 742 1.99 -22.28 -4.55
N PRO A 743 0.90 -21.51 -4.30
CA PRO A 743 0.96 -20.06 -4.33
C PRO A 743 2.04 -19.53 -3.39
N LEU A 744 2.78 -18.54 -3.84
CA LEU A 744 3.91 -17.99 -3.08
C LEU A 744 3.49 -17.46 -1.70
N GLU A 745 2.23 -17.08 -1.52
CA GLU A 745 1.60 -16.72 -0.24
C GLU A 745 1.87 -17.75 0.87
N PHE A 746 1.94 -19.04 0.49
CA PHE A 746 2.13 -20.17 1.41
C PHE A 746 3.55 -20.75 1.34
N VAL A 747 4.50 -20.02 0.73
CA VAL A 747 5.91 -20.40 0.66
C VAL A 747 6.73 -19.49 1.57
N TYR A 748 7.35 -20.08 2.58
CA TYR A 748 8.32 -19.39 3.43
C TYR A 748 9.69 -19.28 2.74
N GLU A 749 10.27 -18.09 2.81
CA GLU A 749 11.56 -17.75 2.22
C GLU A 749 12.39 -16.95 3.21
N ALA A 750 13.34 -17.62 3.88
CA ALA A 750 14.27 -16.95 4.76
C ALA A 750 15.13 -15.92 3.99
N ALA A 751 15.35 -14.77 4.62
CA ALA A 751 16.45 -13.90 4.26
C ALA A 751 17.79 -14.56 4.60
N ASP A 752 18.85 -14.15 3.90
CA ASP A 752 20.18 -14.74 4.09
C ASP A 752 20.88 -14.26 5.36
N CYS A 753 20.39 -13.16 5.93
CA CYS A 753 20.95 -12.50 7.12
C CYS A 753 19.86 -11.69 7.82
N ARG A 754 19.92 -11.63 9.16
CA ARG A 754 19.14 -10.70 9.97
C ARG A 754 20.06 -9.71 10.68
N ILE A 755 19.66 -8.45 10.76
CA ILE A 755 20.22 -7.42 11.65
C ILE A 755 19.09 -6.59 12.28
N PHE A 756 19.37 -5.92 13.39
CA PHE A 756 18.43 -5.01 14.05
C PHE A 756 18.80 -3.54 13.82
N ASP A 757 17.82 -2.64 13.85
CA ASP A 757 18.08 -1.19 13.87
C ASP A 757 18.75 -0.78 15.19
N THR A 758 19.59 0.25 15.13
CA THR A 758 20.25 0.89 16.29
C THR A 758 19.74 2.32 16.47
N PHE A 759 20.13 2.96 17.57
CA PHE A 759 19.82 4.37 17.79
C PHE A 759 20.31 5.27 16.66
N GLU A 760 21.50 5.00 16.13
CA GLU A 760 22.09 5.75 15.02
C GLU A 760 21.32 5.50 13.72
N SER A 761 21.03 4.22 13.40
CA SER A 761 20.32 3.88 12.16
C SER A 761 18.87 4.37 12.15
N PHE A 762 18.25 4.53 13.31
CA PHE A 762 16.92 5.12 13.46
C PHE A 762 16.85 6.58 12.97
N PHE A 763 17.96 7.32 13.09
CA PHE A 763 18.04 8.72 12.70
C PHE A 763 18.74 8.96 11.37
N ASP A 764 19.61 8.05 10.95
CA ASP A 764 20.35 8.12 9.71
C ASP A 764 20.36 6.76 9.01
N PRO A 765 19.59 6.57 7.92
CA PRO A 765 19.54 5.31 7.20
C PRO A 765 20.90 4.95 6.57
N ALA A 766 21.81 5.90 6.34
CA ALA A 766 23.14 5.61 5.82
C ALA A 766 23.95 4.72 6.79
N VAL A 767 23.72 4.82 8.10
CA VAL A 767 24.34 3.93 9.09
C VAL A 767 23.89 2.48 8.86
N LEU A 768 22.60 2.26 8.59
CA LEU A 768 22.09 0.93 8.27
C LEU A 768 22.66 0.41 6.95
N TRP A 769 22.70 1.26 5.92
CA TRP A 769 23.23 0.86 4.61
C TRP A 769 24.70 0.47 4.68
N LYS A 770 25.50 1.22 5.45
CA LYS A 770 26.91 0.87 5.72
C LYS A 770 27.03 -0.48 6.42
N ARG A 771 26.20 -0.73 7.45
CA ARG A 771 26.13 -2.02 8.13
C ARG A 771 25.73 -3.16 7.19
N ALA A 772 24.77 -2.94 6.29
CA ALA A 772 24.36 -3.90 5.27
C ALA A 772 25.53 -4.27 4.34
N VAL A 773 26.30 -3.27 3.92
CA VAL A 773 27.52 -3.49 3.12
C VAL A 773 28.54 -4.31 3.92
N ASP A 774 28.74 -4.00 5.21
CA ASP A 774 29.67 -4.74 6.08
C ASP A 774 29.29 -6.21 6.27
N VAL A 775 28.00 -6.53 6.44
CA VAL A 775 27.58 -7.92 6.65
C VAL A 775 27.61 -8.73 5.36
N LYS A 776 27.34 -8.09 4.21
CA LYS A 776 27.31 -8.76 2.91
C LYS A 776 28.70 -8.96 2.31
N TRP A 777 29.57 -7.95 2.43
CA TRP A 777 30.86 -7.90 1.73
C TRP A 777 32.06 -7.59 2.64
N GLY A 778 31.85 -7.42 3.95
CA GLY A 778 32.89 -7.19 4.96
C GLY A 778 32.93 -8.26 6.04
N GLU A 779 33.41 -7.89 7.23
CA GLU A 779 33.60 -8.80 8.37
C GLU A 779 32.50 -8.73 9.44
N ALA A 780 31.47 -7.91 9.23
CA ALA A 780 30.38 -7.82 10.18
C ALA A 780 29.53 -9.09 10.19
N LYS A 781 28.94 -9.39 11.35
CA LYS A 781 28.13 -10.58 11.56
C LYS A 781 26.64 -10.28 11.35
N CYS A 782 25.89 -11.34 11.06
CA CYS A 782 24.44 -11.38 11.19
C CYS A 782 24.05 -11.79 12.61
N VAL A 783 22.78 -11.60 12.98
CA VAL A 783 22.19 -12.11 14.22
C VAL A 783 22.41 -13.63 14.31
N GLU A 784 22.67 -14.12 15.52
CA GLU A 784 22.93 -15.53 15.78
C GLU A 784 21.83 -16.43 15.19
N GLY A 785 22.25 -17.49 14.49
CA GLY A 785 21.34 -18.46 13.87
C GLY A 785 20.52 -17.95 12.68
N SER A 786 20.71 -16.70 12.23
CA SER A 786 19.92 -16.13 11.13
C SER A 786 20.34 -16.54 9.73
N GLN A 787 21.52 -17.16 9.59
CA GLN A 787 22.07 -17.60 8.31
C GLN A 787 21.96 -19.13 8.16
N GLY A 788 21.96 -19.62 6.92
CA GLY A 788 22.03 -21.06 6.65
C GLY A 788 20.69 -21.79 6.65
N ASP A 789 19.57 -21.07 6.71
CA ASP A 789 18.26 -21.66 6.50
C ASP A 789 18.17 -22.27 5.09
N LYS A 790 17.59 -23.46 4.97
CA LYS A 790 17.49 -24.21 3.71
C LYS A 790 16.72 -23.47 2.60
N THR A 791 15.90 -22.49 2.96
CA THR A 791 15.11 -21.67 2.03
C THR A 791 15.81 -20.36 1.65
N ALA A 792 16.88 -19.97 2.37
CA ALA A 792 17.67 -18.80 2.03
C ALA A 792 18.39 -19.01 0.69
N ILE A 793 18.40 -18.00 -0.17
CA ILE A 793 18.91 -18.13 -1.55
C ILE A 793 20.41 -18.47 -1.58
N SER A 794 21.19 -17.99 -0.61
CA SER A 794 22.59 -18.36 -0.43
C SER A 794 22.80 -19.86 -0.20
N VAL A 795 21.83 -20.55 0.40
CA VAL A 795 21.87 -22.00 0.61
C VAL A 795 21.34 -22.73 -0.62
N VAL A 796 20.22 -22.28 -1.18
CA VAL A 796 19.60 -22.86 -2.39
C VAL A 796 20.58 -22.86 -3.57
N ASP A 797 21.31 -21.76 -3.77
CA ASP A 797 22.28 -21.62 -4.85
C ASP A 797 23.70 -22.13 -4.48
N GLY A 798 23.93 -22.55 -3.24
CA GLY A 798 25.26 -22.97 -2.75
C GLY A 798 26.31 -21.86 -2.72
N LYS A 799 25.89 -20.59 -2.65
CA LYS A 799 26.76 -19.41 -2.65
C LYS A 799 26.67 -18.70 -1.30
N ALA A 800 27.72 -18.83 -0.48
CA ALA A 800 27.77 -18.22 0.85
C ALA A 800 27.40 -16.71 0.83
N PHE A 801 26.56 -16.31 1.79
CA PHE A 801 26.04 -14.95 1.88
C PHE A 801 27.16 -13.90 1.98
N ASN A 802 28.09 -14.08 2.91
CA ASN A 802 29.14 -13.14 3.28
C ASN A 802 30.47 -13.40 2.54
N LYS A 803 30.41 -13.80 1.25
CA LYS A 803 31.61 -13.95 0.42
C LYS A 803 31.83 -12.68 -0.39
N GLN A 804 33.06 -12.15 -0.33
CA GLN A 804 33.48 -11.06 -1.20
C GLN A 804 33.56 -11.55 -2.67
N PRO A 805 32.92 -10.86 -3.62
CA PRO A 805 32.99 -11.20 -5.04
C PRO A 805 34.41 -11.14 -5.60
N GLU A 806 34.71 -12.09 -6.49
CA GLU A 806 36.00 -12.20 -7.16
C GLU A 806 36.27 -10.97 -8.04
N GLY A 807 37.45 -10.34 -7.86
CA GLY A 807 37.84 -9.15 -8.61
C GLY A 807 37.34 -7.81 -8.06
N MET A 808 36.58 -7.79 -6.94
CA MET A 808 36.26 -6.53 -6.26
C MET A 808 37.35 -6.11 -5.26
N PRO A 809 37.58 -4.80 -5.06
CA PRO A 809 38.46 -4.30 -4.01
C PRO A 809 38.04 -4.87 -2.65
N LYS A 810 39.01 -5.41 -1.89
CA LYS A 810 38.79 -5.78 -0.49
C LYS A 810 38.29 -4.58 0.27
N LYS A 811 37.21 -4.77 1.03
CA LYS A 811 36.77 -3.74 1.96
C LYS A 811 37.86 -3.64 3.04
N GLU A 812 38.56 -2.52 3.10
CA GLU A 812 39.51 -2.27 4.18
C GLU A 812 38.73 -2.10 5.48
N PRO A 813 39.15 -2.75 6.58
CA PRO A 813 38.50 -2.57 7.88
C PRO A 813 38.62 -1.11 8.31
N GLU A 814 37.50 -0.52 8.71
CA GLU A 814 37.49 0.80 9.33
C GLU A 814 38.46 0.79 10.53
N ALA A 815 39.44 1.68 10.54
CA ALA A 815 40.36 1.80 11.67
C ALA A 815 39.52 2.04 12.94
N LYS A 816 39.63 1.14 13.93
CA LYS A 816 38.92 1.23 15.20
C LYS A 816 39.26 2.56 15.90
N GLY A 817 38.46 3.59 15.65
CA GLY A 817 38.51 4.83 16.40
C GLY A 817 37.89 4.59 17.77
N THR A 818 38.71 4.60 18.82
CA THR A 818 38.25 4.67 20.21
C THR A 818 37.24 5.84 20.35
N PRO A 819 36.13 5.69 21.10
CA PRO A 819 35.19 6.78 21.32
C PRO A 819 35.90 7.96 21.99
N GLY A 820 36.25 8.97 21.21
CA GLY A 820 36.94 10.16 21.69
C GLY A 820 35.95 11.05 22.42
N THR A 821 36.13 11.17 23.73
CA THR A 821 35.66 12.29 24.57
C THR A 821 35.58 13.61 23.78
N PRO A 822 34.47 14.36 23.86
CA PRO A 822 34.35 15.64 23.17
C PRO A 822 35.40 16.61 23.73
N LYS A 823 36.38 16.99 22.90
CA LYS A 823 37.28 18.08 23.25
C LYS A 823 36.51 19.39 23.17
N ASN A 824 36.34 20.01 24.33
CA ASN A 824 35.84 21.36 24.51
C ASN A 824 36.48 22.35 23.51
N ALA A 825 35.65 23.06 22.77
CA ALA A 825 36.03 24.31 22.12
C ALA A 825 36.02 25.42 23.18
N ALA A 826 37.19 25.74 23.72
CA ALA A 826 37.38 26.91 24.58
C ALA A 826 38.78 27.52 24.35
N GLY A 827 38.79 28.76 23.82
CA GLY A 827 39.93 29.70 23.78
C GLY A 827 41.01 29.35 22.76
N MET A 828 41.68 30.26 22.07
CA MET A 828 41.81 31.73 22.06
C MET A 828 42.45 32.07 20.69
N GLY A 829 42.25 33.22 20.06
CA GLY A 829 42.62 34.51 20.60
C GLY A 829 44.14 34.70 20.53
N ALA A 830 44.57 35.56 19.59
CA ALA A 830 45.86 36.24 19.53
C ALA A 830 47.14 35.40 19.34
N ARG A 831 47.73 35.56 18.14
CA ARG A 831 49.15 35.35 17.87
C ARG A 831 49.98 36.25 18.79
N VAL A 832 50.85 35.67 19.59
CA VAL A 832 52.03 36.33 20.14
C VAL A 832 53.20 35.37 19.95
N GLU A 833 54.07 35.72 19.01
CA GLU A 833 55.36 35.08 18.81
C GLU A 833 56.30 35.47 19.95
N TRP A 834 56.86 34.50 20.66
CA TRP A 834 58.15 34.63 21.33
C TRP A 834 58.93 33.34 21.11
N MET A 835 59.95 33.44 20.27
CA MET A 835 61.05 32.48 20.20
C MET A 835 61.91 32.63 21.45
N ALA A 836 62.14 31.54 22.18
CA ALA A 836 63.35 31.40 22.98
C ALA A 836 63.71 29.93 23.23
N VAL A 837 64.78 29.51 22.55
CA VAL A 837 65.89 28.69 23.03
C VAL A 837 65.62 27.24 23.45
N VAL A 838 66.08 26.36 22.55
CA VAL A 838 66.46 24.96 22.78
C VAL A 838 67.67 24.91 23.73
N GLY A 839 67.62 24.02 24.72
CA GLY A 839 68.78 23.68 25.55
C GLY A 839 68.52 22.48 26.44
N ALA A 840 68.84 21.29 25.92
CA ALA A 840 68.62 19.97 26.50
C ALA A 840 69.29 19.76 27.86
N ALA A 841 68.69 18.91 28.70
CA ALA A 841 69.42 18.15 29.70
C ALA A 841 68.84 16.74 29.84
N VAL A 842 69.76 15.80 29.74
CA VAL A 842 69.63 14.35 29.61
C VAL A 842 69.18 13.71 30.92
N VAL A 843 68.30 12.71 30.76
CA VAL A 843 67.89 11.73 31.75
C VAL A 843 69.08 10.88 32.17
N PHE A 844 69.30 10.73 33.48
CA PHE A 844 69.75 9.45 34.03
C PHE A 844 69.01 9.16 35.34
N ALA A 845 68.25 8.07 35.30
CA ALA A 845 67.59 7.47 36.43
C ALA A 845 68.58 6.67 37.29
N ALA A 846 68.37 6.66 38.61
CA ALA A 846 68.42 5.45 39.44
C ALA A 846 68.02 5.75 40.89
N GLY A 847 67.07 4.97 41.42
CA GLY A 847 67.15 4.50 42.80
C GLY A 847 66.03 4.89 43.77
N LEU A 848 65.12 3.92 44.00
CA LEU A 848 64.48 3.57 45.29
C LEU A 848 63.51 4.58 45.94
N LEU A 849 62.20 4.41 45.70
CA LEU A 849 61.24 3.67 46.56
C LEU A 849 59.83 3.75 45.96
#